data_AF-A0A0F3H4R1-F1
#
_entry.id   AF-A0A0F3H4R1-F1
#
_cell.length_a   1.000
_cell.length_b   1.000
_cell.length_c   1.000
_cell.angle_alpha   90.00
_cell.angle_beta   90.00
_cell.angle_gamma   90.00
#
_symmetry.space_group_name_H-M   'P 1'
#
loop_
_entity.id
_entity.type
_entity.pdbx_description
1 polymer ?
#
loop_
_entity_poly.entity_id
_entity_poly.type
_entity_poly.pdbx_seq_one_letter_code
_entity_poly.pdbx_strand_id
1 'polypeptide(L)'
;MKAIVLAGDKNYLTPMLTTIKSILYYNQQVKIYILHQNIPSDWFHELKIQVEKLGSIVEDVYIGDTIDSEWKTRAHISPIAYARYLIPRLITEERVVYLDSDIIVHGDLRPLFELDLGDYSLAAVRDVDGNGFNSGMLVIDSPKWREKDITTMLFDKTVEYMSGIEQATPEGFNGDQTIFNLVFQHRWLELDKSFNLQVGHDLVAFYSHWDSHFELDKEPLIIHYTTHQKPWKTLIGYRYWDLWWAFRDVSYDQIAAHYQGYFTIKRVYERHDTNLFIFTDSQDLLYMEELVQSLPEVAFHIGTYTDMGDILLSFDQYPNVYLYPNMVGVVIDEMIEKSDAYLDIHKGSPMEFIVNRYISAGKPVLTFDVTNKNQLKRTVVPSQSPLEMIEAIKELQRKKVEKKAIALAANYQSADQVLTTIKSICCHNRGLRFYLMNSDFPTEWFYNLNRKLKKLDCEIVNARVNSSHLNQYVTNVHKEAFLPCFISDFVEEDKVLYLDCDLVVTRDLSSLFAVELGDYPLGAVKDLGGQIYFGQHIFNSGVMLINNRLWKQEEIRKQLIEMTNELHDKVAQDVQSILNILFKDHWLALDFKYNCSTLHMHFSDYRPKPGTYPPIIHYLTERKPWGLYERSIYRNVWWYYNAQDWSDMNEVTPYLTQEQVNHYTGIQHSALVYTFSSDLRNMGYLIENLPDVKFYVAAPVMVADSITDLLAYPNVSVLSDIAGQPALIDSLVEGCDFLLDINADIEVDGIIRRFQEAGKPVFAFESVAHGEQGQFLYDQAHPEEMALAIEAYCQNGELPVKKLQSYPKVLDIQQSLDYILEHHSSVIRYGDGEMDIMMGHGIPYQDYDVTLAEQLRNMIQLESSPELLVCLSDVFEGLERYKSEAVNFWQMHLEQYKEAYHRFCTASFYGSTFISRPYMDLKDKSASVAHFEKLKKLWDKRDILIVEGENSRSGVGNDLFDNAQSVERIICPSRNAYSKVQSIQEAIEKHADGKVVFLMLGPTAKVLAYHLSKKGIQAIDLGHIDSEYEWFKMGATSKVKFSHKHTAEHNFDQEIQLVEDEIYNKQVVVRI
;
A
#
# COMPACT_ATOMS: atom_id res chain seq x y z
N MET A 1 -25.77 26.05 14.56
CA MET A 1 -24.38 26.55 14.69
C MET A 1 -23.85 26.11 16.04
N LYS A 2 -22.53 25.92 16.17
CA LYS A 2 -21.89 25.56 17.45
C LYS A 2 -21.87 26.79 18.36
N ALA A 3 -22.33 26.65 19.61
CA ALA A 3 -22.48 27.77 20.54
C ALA A 3 -21.21 27.99 21.39
N ILE A 4 -20.64 29.18 21.28
CA ILE A 4 -19.49 29.63 22.07
C ILE A 4 -19.94 30.81 22.93
N VAL A 5 -19.48 30.88 24.18
CA VAL A 5 -19.88 31.92 25.12
C VAL A 5 -18.69 32.60 25.73
N LEU A 6 -18.70 33.92 25.73
CA LEU A 6 -17.78 34.76 26.48
C LEU A 6 -18.56 35.59 27.51
N ALA A 7 -17.90 35.98 28.59
CA ALA A 7 -18.42 36.95 29.54
C ALA A 7 -17.39 38.05 29.74
N GLY A 8 -17.81 39.32 29.72
CA GLY A 8 -16.88 40.42 29.88
C GLY A 8 -17.53 41.78 30.03
N ASP A 9 -16.70 42.76 30.36
CA ASP A 9 -17.10 44.14 30.58
C ASP A 9 -16.33 45.10 29.65
N LYS A 10 -16.73 46.38 29.65
CA LYS A 10 -16.13 47.42 28.80
C LYS A 10 -14.61 47.63 29.00
N ASN A 11 -14.01 47.14 30.09
CA ASN A 11 -12.57 47.27 30.33
C ASN A 11 -11.78 46.13 29.65
N TYR A 12 -12.45 45.09 29.16
CA TYR A 12 -11.85 43.90 28.53
C TYR A 12 -12.20 43.76 27.04
N LEU A 13 -12.60 44.85 26.37
CA LEU A 13 -12.97 44.81 24.95
C LEU A 13 -11.84 44.32 24.05
N THR A 14 -10.60 44.79 24.26
CA THR A 14 -9.46 44.38 23.42
C THR A 14 -9.13 42.90 23.56
N PRO A 15 -8.92 42.35 24.78
CA PRO A 15 -8.72 40.91 24.95
C PRO A 15 -9.87 40.07 24.37
N MET A 16 -11.12 40.46 24.64
CA MET A 16 -12.29 39.77 24.13
C MET A 16 -12.34 39.76 22.60
N LEU A 17 -12.05 40.89 21.96
CA LEU A 17 -11.96 40.97 20.50
C LEU A 17 -10.86 40.07 19.94
N THR A 18 -9.69 40.04 20.60
CA THR A 18 -8.58 39.16 20.23
C THR A 18 -8.97 37.68 20.34
N THR A 19 -9.62 37.28 21.44
CA THR A 19 -10.15 35.91 21.59
C THR A 19 -11.15 35.58 20.49
N ILE A 20 -12.09 36.48 20.18
CA ILE A 20 -13.06 36.30 19.10
C ILE A 20 -12.38 36.14 17.75
N LYS A 21 -11.37 36.97 17.44
CA LYS A 21 -10.60 36.82 16.20
C LYS A 21 -9.89 35.46 16.12
N SER A 22 -9.32 34.97 17.23
CA SER A 22 -8.70 33.64 17.26
C SER A 22 -9.71 32.50 17.06
N ILE A 23 -10.91 32.61 17.65
CA ILE A 23 -12.02 31.68 17.41
C ILE A 23 -12.37 31.67 15.91
N LEU A 24 -12.61 32.85 15.35
CA LEU A 24 -13.07 33.04 13.97
C LEU A 24 -12.00 32.73 12.92
N TYR A 25 -10.72 32.68 13.29
CA TYR A 25 -9.66 32.27 12.39
C TYR A 25 -9.70 30.76 12.13
N TYR A 26 -10.02 29.97 13.16
CA TYR A 26 -10.05 28.51 13.05
C TYR A 26 -11.47 27.93 12.90
N ASN A 27 -12.52 28.69 13.21
CA ASN A 27 -13.89 28.19 13.29
C ASN A 27 -14.88 29.12 12.58
N GLN A 28 -15.47 28.65 11.47
CA GLN A 28 -16.63 29.30 10.82
C GLN A 28 -17.95 28.69 11.30
N GLN A 29 -19.07 29.36 11.01
CA GLN A 29 -20.41 28.88 11.35
C GLN A 29 -20.63 28.64 12.84
N VAL A 30 -19.99 29.49 13.65
CA VAL A 30 -20.14 29.51 15.10
C VAL A 30 -21.09 30.63 15.51
N LYS A 31 -21.76 30.43 16.63
CA LYS A 31 -22.62 31.42 17.27
C LYS A 31 -21.99 31.83 18.59
N ILE A 32 -21.54 33.07 18.68
CA ILE A 32 -20.80 33.62 19.82
C ILE A 32 -21.76 34.48 20.66
N TYR A 33 -22.05 34.04 21.87
CA TYR A 33 -22.81 34.82 22.85
C TYR A 33 -21.86 35.61 23.75
N ILE A 34 -22.15 36.88 23.98
CA ILE A 34 -21.36 37.74 24.88
C ILE A 34 -22.25 38.24 26.00
N LEU A 35 -22.01 37.72 27.21
CA LEU A 35 -22.72 38.12 28.43
C LEU A 35 -22.04 39.36 29.03
N HIS A 36 -22.80 40.44 29.25
CA HIS A 36 -22.25 41.68 29.78
C HIS A 36 -23.27 42.54 30.56
N GLN A 37 -22.74 43.50 31.31
CA GLN A 37 -23.51 44.53 32.01
C GLN A 37 -23.29 45.95 31.49
N ASN A 38 -22.23 46.21 30.71
CA ASN A 38 -21.85 47.60 30.39
C ASN A 38 -21.06 47.80 29.07
N ILE A 39 -21.04 46.80 28.17
CA ILE A 39 -20.46 46.95 26.84
C ILE A 39 -21.37 47.85 25.98
N PRO A 40 -20.82 48.86 25.27
CA PRO A 40 -21.60 49.74 24.40
C PRO A 40 -22.20 49.03 23.19
N SER A 41 -23.42 49.42 22.80
CA SER A 41 -24.13 48.88 21.62
C SER A 41 -23.38 49.08 20.30
N ASP A 42 -22.68 50.21 20.15
CA ASP A 42 -21.94 50.53 18.91
C ASP A 42 -20.78 49.55 18.68
N TRP A 43 -20.15 49.08 19.76
CA TRP A 43 -19.10 48.06 19.68
C TRP A 43 -19.66 46.72 19.18
N PHE A 44 -20.84 46.32 19.67
CA PHE A 44 -21.55 45.14 19.17
C PHE A 44 -21.98 45.28 17.72
N HIS A 45 -22.46 46.46 17.32
CA HIS A 45 -22.89 46.71 15.95
C HIS A 45 -21.74 46.49 14.96
N GLU A 46 -20.58 47.09 15.22
CA GLU A 46 -19.39 46.90 14.38
C GLU A 46 -18.93 45.43 14.38
N LEU A 47 -18.87 44.80 15.55
CA LEU A 47 -18.48 43.40 15.65
C LEU A 47 -19.41 42.49 14.85
N LYS A 48 -20.73 42.62 15.00
CA LYS A 48 -21.73 41.79 14.29
C LYS A 48 -21.54 41.87 12.78
N ILE A 49 -21.35 43.07 12.22
CA ILE A 49 -21.10 43.26 10.79
C ILE A 49 -19.89 42.45 10.32
N GLN A 50 -18.78 42.48 11.06
CA GLN A 50 -17.57 41.79 10.66
C GLN A 50 -17.65 40.27 10.84
N VAL A 51 -18.30 39.80 11.91
CA VAL A 51 -18.46 38.36 12.17
C VAL A 51 -19.45 37.71 11.19
N GLU A 52 -20.52 38.41 10.81
CA GLU A 52 -21.49 37.94 9.81
C GLU A 52 -20.86 37.75 8.43
N LYS A 53 -19.92 38.62 8.03
CA LYS A 53 -19.14 38.45 6.79
C LYS A 53 -18.33 37.16 6.75
N LEU A 54 -17.96 36.63 7.92
CA LEU A 54 -17.22 35.38 8.06
C LEU A 54 -18.14 34.16 8.21
N GLY A 55 -19.46 34.33 8.06
CA GLY A 55 -20.45 33.26 8.15
C GLY A 55 -20.76 32.79 9.58
N SER A 56 -20.40 33.59 10.58
CA SER A 56 -20.64 33.35 12.00
C SER A 56 -21.57 34.44 12.57
N ILE A 57 -22.09 34.25 13.79
CA ILE A 57 -23.06 35.19 14.40
C ILE A 57 -22.57 35.59 15.79
N VAL A 58 -22.78 36.85 16.16
CA VAL A 58 -22.59 37.35 17.53
C VAL A 58 -23.93 37.75 18.14
N GLU A 59 -24.23 37.24 19.33
CA GLU A 59 -25.39 37.63 20.13
C GLU A 59 -24.96 38.51 21.31
N ASP A 60 -25.65 39.64 21.42
CA ASP A 60 -25.53 40.58 22.53
C ASP A 60 -26.48 40.12 23.65
N VAL A 61 -25.92 39.73 24.80
CA VAL A 61 -26.67 39.22 25.94
C VAL A 61 -26.46 40.14 27.16
N TYR A 62 -27.26 41.20 27.23
CA TYR A 62 -27.32 42.09 28.39
C TYR A 62 -28.00 41.41 29.60
N ILE A 63 -27.26 41.24 30.70
CA ILE A 63 -27.76 40.53 31.90
C ILE A 63 -28.25 41.46 33.03
N GLY A 64 -28.23 42.78 32.82
CA GLY A 64 -28.62 43.77 33.84
C GLY A 64 -27.84 43.62 35.15
N ASP A 65 -28.46 43.95 36.27
CA ASP A 65 -27.82 43.89 37.61
C ASP A 65 -27.90 42.51 38.28
N THR A 66 -28.06 41.44 37.48
CA THR A 66 -28.19 40.05 38.00
C THR A 66 -26.93 39.60 38.76
N ILE A 67 -25.76 40.11 38.35
CA ILE A 67 -24.49 39.86 39.03
C ILE A 67 -24.17 41.06 39.92
N ASP A 68 -24.02 40.80 41.21
CA ASP A 68 -23.72 41.81 42.22
C ASP A 68 -22.25 42.26 42.09
N SER A 69 -22.05 43.56 41.93
CA SER A 69 -20.71 44.17 41.86
C SER A 69 -19.91 44.03 43.16
N GLU A 70 -20.57 43.76 44.29
CA GLU A 70 -19.93 43.57 45.60
C GLU A 70 -19.39 42.16 45.82
N TRP A 71 -19.76 41.18 44.97
CA TRP A 71 -19.22 39.83 45.06
C TRP A 71 -17.72 39.82 44.87
N LYS A 72 -17.01 39.26 45.86
CA LYS A 72 -15.55 39.32 45.91
C LYS A 72 -14.92 38.43 44.85
N THR A 73 -13.84 38.91 44.24
CA THR A 73 -12.97 38.18 43.31
C THR A 73 -11.51 38.50 43.65
N ARG A 74 -10.54 37.90 42.95
CA ARG A 74 -9.14 38.40 43.01
C ARG A 74 -9.07 39.75 42.27
N ALA A 75 -8.15 40.63 42.68
CA ALA A 75 -8.06 42.01 42.18
C ALA A 75 -7.95 42.16 40.64
N HIS A 76 -7.52 41.12 39.92
CA HIS A 76 -7.41 41.14 38.46
C HIS A 76 -8.62 40.53 37.72
N ILE A 77 -9.60 39.97 38.46
CA ILE A 77 -10.79 39.28 37.93
C ILE A 77 -12.01 40.17 38.17
N SER A 78 -12.78 40.43 37.11
CA SER A 78 -14.02 41.21 37.20
C SER A 78 -15.18 40.37 37.74
N PRO A 79 -16.10 40.91 38.56
CA PRO A 79 -17.32 40.21 38.99
C PRO A 79 -18.14 39.66 37.83
N ILE A 80 -18.00 40.20 36.61
CA ILE A 80 -18.66 39.65 35.42
C ILE A 80 -18.35 38.17 35.16
N ALA A 81 -17.26 37.63 35.73
CA ALA A 81 -16.95 36.20 35.66
C ALA A 81 -18.10 35.32 36.17
N TYR A 82 -18.87 35.77 37.17
CA TYR A 82 -20.05 35.08 37.69
C TYR A 82 -21.21 34.98 36.67
N ALA A 83 -21.21 35.77 35.59
CA ALA A 83 -22.25 35.70 34.55
C ALA A 83 -22.34 34.33 33.89
N ARG A 84 -21.25 33.56 33.88
CA ARG A 84 -21.23 32.21 33.29
C ARG A 84 -22.19 31.23 33.99
N TYR A 85 -22.66 31.52 35.21
CA TYR A 85 -23.72 30.75 35.87
C TYR A 85 -25.04 30.74 35.10
N LEU A 86 -25.30 31.82 34.35
CA LEU A 86 -26.56 32.04 33.65
C LEU A 86 -26.62 31.36 32.28
N ILE A 87 -25.51 30.77 31.80
CA ILE A 87 -25.41 30.17 30.45
C ILE A 87 -26.63 29.28 30.13
N PRO A 88 -26.99 28.28 30.97
CA PRO A 88 -28.08 27.36 30.62
C PRO A 88 -29.47 27.97 30.72
N ARG A 89 -29.61 29.16 31.34
CA ARG A 89 -30.87 29.93 31.39
C ARG A 89 -31.01 30.87 30.19
N LEU A 90 -29.92 31.37 29.65
CA LEU A 90 -29.91 32.38 28.59
C LEU A 90 -29.69 31.82 27.19
N ILE A 91 -29.12 30.61 27.10
CA ILE A 91 -28.70 30.01 25.83
C ILE A 91 -29.48 28.72 25.57
N THR A 92 -29.95 28.57 24.33
CA THR A 92 -30.86 27.50 23.93
C THR A 92 -30.14 26.23 23.48
N GLU A 93 -28.91 26.36 22.97
CA GLU A 93 -28.13 25.23 22.49
C GLU A 93 -27.78 24.24 23.61
N GLU A 94 -27.83 22.95 23.27
CA GLU A 94 -27.63 21.87 24.24
C GLU A 94 -26.16 21.73 24.65
N ARG A 95 -25.24 21.91 23.71
CA ARG A 95 -23.81 21.86 23.94
C ARG A 95 -23.20 23.25 23.76
N VAL A 96 -22.52 23.72 24.80
CA VAL A 96 -21.94 25.07 24.84
C VAL A 96 -20.48 25.00 25.25
N VAL A 97 -19.61 25.74 24.56
CA VAL A 97 -18.22 25.95 24.98
C VAL A 97 -18.08 27.37 25.51
N TYR A 98 -17.76 27.51 26.79
CA TYR A 98 -17.44 28.79 27.42
C TYR A 98 -15.94 29.05 27.35
N LEU A 99 -15.56 30.30 27.07
CA LEU A 99 -14.18 30.78 27.04
C LEU A 99 -14.06 32.13 27.76
N ASP A 100 -13.04 32.28 28.59
CA ASP A 100 -12.61 33.59 29.11
C ASP A 100 -12.06 34.48 27.97
N SER A 101 -11.99 35.79 28.24
CA SER A 101 -11.54 36.81 27.27
C SER A 101 -10.02 36.98 27.17
N ASP A 102 -9.26 36.21 27.94
CA ASP A 102 -7.80 36.21 28.01
C ASP A 102 -7.23 34.89 27.46
N ILE A 103 -7.87 34.40 26.41
CA ILE A 103 -7.58 33.13 25.72
C ILE A 103 -7.27 33.36 24.25
N ILE A 104 -6.40 32.51 23.69
CA ILE A 104 -6.25 32.29 22.26
C ILE A 104 -6.70 30.88 21.90
N VAL A 105 -7.61 30.77 20.95
CA VAL A 105 -7.96 29.51 20.29
C VAL A 105 -6.95 29.27 19.17
N HIS A 106 -6.31 28.10 19.19
CA HIS A 106 -5.23 27.71 18.31
C HIS A 106 -5.58 26.46 17.46
N GLY A 107 -6.86 26.28 17.13
CA GLY A 107 -7.32 25.21 16.24
C GLY A 107 -8.86 25.06 16.17
N ASP A 108 -9.31 24.02 15.46
CA ASP A 108 -10.74 23.68 15.35
C ASP A 108 -11.27 23.19 16.71
N LEU A 109 -12.32 23.86 17.21
CA LEU A 109 -12.97 23.56 18.49
C LEU A 109 -13.95 22.37 18.41
N ARG A 110 -14.15 21.79 17.23
CA ARG A 110 -15.00 20.60 17.01
C ARG A 110 -14.79 19.49 18.04
N PRO A 111 -13.56 19.11 18.44
CA PRO A 111 -13.37 18.05 19.45
C PRO A 111 -14.05 18.36 20.79
N LEU A 112 -14.19 19.63 21.17
CA LEU A 112 -14.90 20.02 22.40
C LEU A 112 -16.42 19.89 22.26
N PHE A 113 -16.96 20.13 21.06
CA PHE A 113 -18.39 19.99 20.79
C PHE A 113 -18.83 18.53 20.65
N GLU A 114 -17.95 17.68 20.13
CA GLU A 114 -18.20 16.24 19.89
C GLU A 114 -17.83 15.36 21.08
N LEU A 115 -17.24 15.95 22.13
CA LEU A 115 -16.85 15.26 23.35
C LEU A 115 -18.04 14.51 23.98
N ASP A 116 -17.86 13.24 24.30
CA ASP A 116 -18.81 12.52 25.14
C ASP A 116 -18.61 12.91 26.60
N LEU A 117 -19.64 13.52 27.20
CA LEU A 117 -19.62 13.95 28.60
C LEU A 117 -20.10 12.86 29.56
N GLY A 118 -20.63 11.73 29.08
CA GLY A 118 -21.24 10.70 29.91
C GLY A 118 -22.29 11.28 30.86
N ASP A 119 -22.19 10.99 32.16
CA ASP A 119 -23.11 11.52 33.19
C ASP A 119 -22.75 12.93 33.70
N TYR A 120 -21.61 13.47 33.26
CA TYR A 120 -21.14 14.78 33.66
C TYR A 120 -21.92 15.88 32.92
N SER A 121 -22.18 16.98 33.64
CA SER A 121 -22.80 18.20 33.11
C SER A 121 -21.78 19.25 32.66
N LEU A 122 -20.50 18.99 32.92
CA LEU A 122 -19.39 19.90 32.72
C LEU A 122 -18.10 19.12 32.44
N ALA A 123 -17.32 19.55 31.46
CA ALA A 123 -15.91 19.18 31.32
C ALA A 123 -15.01 20.43 31.37
N ALA A 124 -13.82 20.27 31.93
CA ALA A 124 -12.84 21.34 32.11
C ALA A 124 -11.43 20.75 32.22
N VAL A 125 -10.42 21.61 32.28
CA VAL A 125 -9.02 21.18 32.52
C VAL A 125 -8.66 21.46 33.97
N ARG A 126 -7.90 20.55 34.57
CA ARG A 126 -7.39 20.70 35.95
C ARG A 126 -6.64 22.02 36.14
N ASP A 127 -6.92 22.71 37.24
CA ASP A 127 -6.21 23.95 37.58
C ASP A 127 -4.76 23.62 37.96
N VAL A 128 -3.84 24.56 37.72
CA VAL A 128 -2.41 24.35 37.98
C VAL A 128 -2.07 24.06 39.45
N ASP A 129 -2.91 24.48 40.40
CA ASP A 129 -2.69 24.22 41.82
C ASP A 129 -3.08 22.79 42.25
N GLY A 130 -3.59 21.99 41.30
CA GLY A 130 -4.04 20.61 41.49
C GLY A 130 -5.42 20.46 42.13
N ASN A 131 -6.03 21.56 42.60
CA ASN A 131 -7.28 21.56 43.33
C ASN A 131 -8.45 21.93 42.41
N GLY A 132 -9.06 20.90 41.83
CA GLY A 132 -10.22 21.07 40.95
C GLY A 132 -9.82 21.50 39.55
N PHE A 133 -10.66 22.31 38.90
CA PHE A 133 -10.49 22.73 37.50
C PHE A 133 -10.43 24.26 37.34
N ASN A 134 -9.74 24.68 36.28
CA ASN A 134 -9.72 26.06 35.84
C ASN A 134 -11.07 26.42 35.18
N SER A 135 -11.72 27.50 35.63
CA SER A 135 -13.05 27.84 35.12
C SER A 135 -13.07 28.58 33.79
N GLY A 136 -11.90 28.94 33.23
CA GLY A 136 -11.80 29.80 32.05
C GLY A 136 -12.08 29.12 30.71
N MET A 137 -12.13 27.78 30.68
CA MET A 137 -12.64 27.03 29.53
C MET A 137 -13.52 25.89 30.05
N LEU A 138 -14.79 25.90 29.64
CA LEU A 138 -15.78 24.92 30.09
C LEU A 138 -16.56 24.35 28.90
N VAL A 139 -16.72 23.03 28.86
CA VAL A 139 -17.70 22.38 27.98
C VAL A 139 -18.94 22.05 28.81
N ILE A 140 -20.08 22.61 28.43
CA ILE A 140 -21.31 22.61 29.20
C ILE A 140 -22.39 21.78 28.50
N ASP A 141 -22.98 20.84 29.23
CA ASP A 141 -24.21 20.13 28.85
C ASP A 141 -25.41 20.89 29.45
N SER A 142 -26.00 21.79 28.66
CA SER A 142 -27.08 22.67 29.11
C SER A 142 -28.32 21.89 29.61
N PRO A 143 -28.78 20.79 28.95
CA PRO A 143 -29.86 19.96 29.46
C PRO A 143 -29.60 19.40 30.86
N LYS A 144 -28.46 18.73 31.08
CA LYS A 144 -28.14 18.17 32.41
C LYS A 144 -27.95 19.26 33.47
N TRP A 145 -27.39 20.40 33.07
CA TRP A 145 -27.22 21.53 33.99
C TRP A 145 -28.55 22.12 34.44
N ARG A 146 -29.53 22.22 33.53
CA ARG A 146 -30.91 22.63 33.84
C ARG A 146 -31.64 21.58 34.68
N GLU A 147 -31.54 20.30 34.33
CA GLU A 147 -32.17 19.19 35.06
C GLU A 147 -31.76 19.18 36.53
N LYS A 148 -30.47 19.40 36.80
CA LYS A 148 -29.89 19.42 38.15
C LYS A 148 -30.01 20.77 38.85
N ASP A 149 -30.63 21.78 38.22
CA ASP A 149 -30.71 23.18 38.66
C ASP A 149 -29.39 23.76 39.20
N ILE A 150 -28.30 23.50 38.48
CA ILE A 150 -26.96 23.87 38.94
C ILE A 150 -26.78 25.39 39.02
N THR A 151 -27.48 26.16 38.18
CA THR A 151 -27.45 27.62 38.26
C THR A 151 -27.91 28.12 39.63
N THR A 152 -29.00 27.59 40.18
CA THR A 152 -29.44 27.97 41.54
C THR A 152 -28.42 27.54 42.59
N MET A 153 -27.87 26.32 42.49
CA MET A 153 -26.83 25.85 43.41
C MET A 153 -25.59 26.75 43.43
N LEU A 154 -25.15 27.26 42.26
CA LEU A 154 -24.02 28.19 42.16
C LEU A 154 -24.33 29.53 42.83
N PHE A 155 -25.54 30.08 42.64
CA PHE A 155 -25.95 31.33 43.29
C PHE A 155 -26.06 31.16 44.81
N ASP A 156 -26.76 30.13 45.28
CA ASP A 156 -26.93 29.85 46.70
C ASP A 156 -25.57 29.65 47.39
N LYS A 157 -24.66 28.90 46.74
CA LYS A 157 -23.31 28.69 47.27
C LYS A 157 -22.48 29.96 47.28
N THR A 158 -22.66 30.83 46.29
CA THR A 158 -22.01 32.15 46.26
C THR A 158 -22.50 33.00 47.44
N VAL A 159 -23.81 33.12 47.65
CA VAL A 159 -24.36 33.90 48.77
C VAL A 159 -23.92 33.34 50.13
N GLU A 160 -23.98 32.02 50.31
CA GLU A 160 -23.49 31.32 51.51
C GLU A 160 -22.03 31.70 51.78
N TYR A 161 -21.17 31.55 50.78
CA TYR A 161 -19.74 31.81 50.93
C TYR A 161 -19.44 33.29 51.20
N MET A 162 -20.10 34.21 50.47
CA MET A 162 -19.93 35.66 50.64
C MET A 162 -20.37 36.14 52.03
N SER A 163 -21.41 35.55 52.60
CA SER A 163 -21.90 35.90 53.95
C SER A 163 -20.90 35.59 55.07
N GLY A 164 -19.95 34.67 54.83
CA GLY A 164 -18.91 34.29 55.80
C GLY A 164 -17.61 35.09 55.71
N ILE A 165 -17.45 35.97 54.72
CA ILE A 165 -16.24 36.79 54.52
C ILE A 165 -16.42 38.13 55.24
N GLU A 166 -16.26 38.16 56.57
CA GLU A 166 -16.52 39.40 57.33
C GLU A 166 -15.37 40.44 57.28
N GLN A 167 -14.10 40.08 57.05
CA GLN A 167 -13.00 41.08 57.11
C GLN A 167 -11.82 40.89 56.13
N ALA A 168 -11.66 39.74 55.45
CA ALA A 168 -10.66 39.55 54.38
C ALA A 168 -11.03 38.33 53.51
N THR A 169 -10.80 38.40 52.19
CA THR A 169 -10.96 37.25 51.29
C THR A 169 -9.98 36.13 51.69
N PRO A 170 -10.45 34.89 51.90
CA PRO A 170 -9.59 33.78 52.28
C PRO A 170 -8.44 33.54 51.30
N GLU A 171 -7.28 33.13 51.82
CA GLU A 171 -6.14 32.72 51.02
C GLU A 171 -6.55 31.55 50.10
N GLY A 172 -6.34 31.71 48.80
CA GLY A 172 -6.76 30.73 47.78
C GLY A 172 -8.12 31.01 47.11
N PHE A 173 -8.98 31.88 47.67
CA PHE A 173 -10.25 32.22 47.02
C PHE A 173 -10.04 32.86 45.64
N ASN A 174 -10.70 32.32 44.61
CA ASN A 174 -10.55 32.70 43.21
C ASN A 174 -11.90 33.02 42.56
N GLY A 175 -12.80 33.66 43.30
CA GLY A 175 -14.10 34.10 42.79
C GLY A 175 -14.99 32.93 42.37
N ASP A 176 -15.58 33.04 41.17
CA ASP A 176 -16.47 32.03 40.59
C ASP A 176 -15.80 30.65 40.46
N GLN A 177 -14.50 30.58 40.14
CA GLN A 177 -13.78 29.32 40.02
C GLN A 177 -13.83 28.51 41.32
N THR A 178 -13.70 29.17 42.48
CA THR A 178 -13.79 28.48 43.77
C THR A 178 -15.20 27.92 43.97
N ILE A 179 -16.24 28.69 43.65
CA ILE A 179 -17.63 28.25 43.78
C ILE A 179 -17.95 27.10 42.83
N PHE A 180 -17.47 27.17 41.58
CA PHE A 180 -17.56 26.07 40.62
C PHE A 180 -16.98 24.78 41.18
N ASN A 181 -15.75 24.84 41.68
CA ASN A 181 -15.09 23.66 42.25
C ASN A 181 -15.79 23.11 43.50
N LEU A 182 -16.43 23.96 44.32
CA LEU A 182 -17.24 23.52 45.45
C LEU A 182 -18.54 22.83 45.01
N VAL A 183 -19.24 23.36 44.01
CA VAL A 183 -20.52 22.80 43.54
C VAL A 183 -20.30 21.51 42.73
N PHE A 184 -19.28 21.48 41.88
CA PHE A 184 -18.97 20.35 40.99
C PHE A 184 -17.99 19.34 41.59
N GLN A 185 -17.71 19.38 42.89
CA GLN A 185 -16.73 18.50 43.54
C GLN A 185 -16.89 17.03 43.10
N HIS A 186 -15.85 16.46 42.47
CA HIS A 186 -15.82 15.11 41.88
C HIS A 186 -16.87 14.80 40.78
N ARG A 187 -17.56 15.82 40.25
CA ARG A 187 -18.68 15.72 39.29
C ARG A 187 -18.42 16.53 38.02
N TRP A 188 -17.20 16.48 37.49
CA TRP A 188 -16.82 17.05 36.20
C TRP A 188 -15.92 16.07 35.45
N LEU A 189 -15.94 16.15 34.12
CA LEU A 189 -15.04 15.38 33.26
C LEU A 189 -13.72 16.13 33.07
N GLU A 190 -12.61 15.50 33.41
CA GLU A 190 -11.29 16.08 33.23
C GLU A 190 -10.81 15.97 31.78
N LEU A 191 -10.31 17.09 31.27
CA LEU A 191 -9.72 17.22 29.95
C LEU A 191 -8.21 17.38 30.05
N ASP A 192 -7.54 16.90 29.01
CA ASP A 192 -6.11 17.09 28.81
C ASP A 192 -5.75 18.59 28.77
N LYS A 193 -4.57 18.94 29.30
CA LYS A 193 -4.13 20.34 29.43
C LYS A 193 -4.01 21.08 28.10
N SER A 194 -3.89 20.38 26.96
CA SER A 194 -3.92 21.03 25.63
C SER A 194 -5.24 21.76 25.35
N PHE A 195 -6.33 21.40 26.01
CA PHE A 195 -7.63 22.07 25.84
C PHE A 195 -7.76 23.36 26.66
N ASN A 196 -6.84 23.69 27.55
CA ASN A 196 -6.78 24.95 28.30
C ASN A 196 -5.40 25.06 28.96
N LEU A 197 -4.38 25.36 28.14
CA LEU A 197 -3.00 25.46 28.61
C LEU A 197 -2.79 26.79 29.34
N GLN A 198 -2.61 26.72 30.66
CA GLN A 198 -2.56 27.89 31.57
C GLN A 198 -1.16 28.54 31.60
N VAL A 199 -0.74 29.13 30.48
CA VAL A 199 0.61 29.70 30.30
C VAL A 199 0.93 30.90 31.18
N GLY A 200 -0.08 31.49 31.83
CA GLY A 200 0.10 32.51 32.86
C GLY A 200 0.98 32.06 34.04
N HIS A 201 1.15 30.74 34.24
CA HIS A 201 1.96 30.14 35.30
C HIS A 201 3.38 29.76 34.87
N ASP A 202 3.80 30.03 33.62
CA ASP A 202 5.12 29.63 33.10
C ASP A 202 6.28 30.08 34.01
N LEU A 203 6.26 31.31 34.53
CA LEU A 203 7.31 31.81 35.43
C LEU A 203 7.38 31.05 36.75
N VAL A 204 6.22 30.79 37.36
CA VAL A 204 6.12 30.06 38.63
C VAL A 204 6.58 28.62 38.43
N ALA A 205 6.17 28.00 37.33
CA ALA A 205 6.58 26.65 36.98
C ALA A 205 8.11 26.56 36.79
N PHE A 206 8.70 27.53 36.09
CA PHE A 206 10.15 27.58 35.85
C PHE A 206 10.95 27.69 37.16
N TYR A 207 10.61 28.67 38.02
CA TYR A 207 11.32 28.86 39.29
C TYR A 207 11.04 27.79 40.33
N SER A 208 9.97 27.02 40.17
CA SER A 208 9.61 25.92 41.07
C SER A 208 10.06 24.55 40.55
N HIS A 209 10.81 24.48 39.43
CA HIS A 209 11.23 23.25 38.77
C HIS A 209 10.06 22.30 38.45
N TRP A 210 8.94 22.87 37.99
CA TRP A 210 7.75 22.12 37.58
C TRP A 210 7.80 21.79 36.09
N ASP A 211 8.64 20.82 35.73
CA ASP A 211 8.93 20.47 34.33
C ASP A 211 7.68 19.95 33.58
N SER A 212 6.77 19.25 34.26
CA SER A 212 5.56 18.71 33.62
C SER A 212 4.56 19.79 33.16
N HIS A 213 4.70 21.05 33.58
CA HIS A 213 3.93 22.17 33.00
C HIS A 213 4.37 22.51 31.57
N PHE A 214 5.64 22.22 31.26
CA PHE A 214 6.27 22.54 29.98
C PHE A 214 6.17 21.41 28.96
N GLU A 215 6.09 20.16 29.43
CA GLU A 215 5.90 18.97 28.60
C GLU A 215 4.54 19.01 27.89
N LEU A 216 4.50 18.89 26.57
CA LEU A 216 3.28 18.86 25.77
C LEU A 216 3.34 17.69 24.79
N ASP A 217 2.37 16.78 24.87
CA ASP A 217 2.25 15.66 23.91
C ASP A 217 1.74 16.13 22.53
N LYS A 218 1.04 17.27 22.51
CA LYS A 218 0.44 17.89 21.33
C LYS A 218 0.37 19.40 21.52
N GLU A 219 0.30 20.13 20.41
CA GLU A 219 0.06 21.58 20.41
C GLU A 219 -1.24 21.91 21.16
N PRO A 220 -1.25 22.97 21.99
CA PRO A 220 -2.42 23.35 22.75
C PRO A 220 -3.50 23.88 21.82
N LEU A 221 -4.71 23.35 21.91
CA LEU A 221 -5.88 23.88 21.20
C LEU A 221 -6.30 25.24 21.75
N ILE A 222 -6.10 25.46 23.05
CA ILE A 222 -6.49 26.69 23.75
C ILE A 222 -5.33 27.10 24.66
N ILE A 223 -4.88 28.34 24.49
CA ILE A 223 -3.82 28.97 25.26
C ILE A 223 -4.47 30.02 26.16
N HIS A 224 -4.32 29.86 27.47
CA HIS A 224 -4.97 30.71 28.46
C HIS A 224 -3.92 31.48 29.27
N TYR A 225 -3.94 32.81 29.12
CA TYR A 225 -3.05 33.72 29.83
C TYR A 225 -3.58 34.02 31.23
N THR A 226 -3.66 32.98 32.07
CA THR A 226 -4.14 33.07 33.46
C THR A 226 -3.32 34.06 34.30
N THR A 227 -3.76 34.32 35.53
CA THR A 227 -3.11 35.23 36.50
C THR A 227 -3.18 36.72 36.11
N HIS A 228 -2.44 37.57 36.83
CA HIS A 228 -2.35 39.01 36.57
C HIS A 228 -1.37 39.37 35.44
N GLN A 229 -0.48 38.44 35.05
CA GLN A 229 0.52 38.64 34.01
C GLN A 229 -0.11 38.44 32.63
N LYS A 230 -0.58 39.54 32.04
CA LYS A 230 -1.29 39.52 30.75
C LYS A 230 -0.36 39.95 29.60
N PRO A 231 -0.47 39.33 28.40
CA PRO A 231 0.42 39.63 27.28
C PRO A 231 0.31 41.08 26.77
N TRP A 232 -0.76 41.81 27.13
CA TRP A 232 -0.99 43.21 26.78
C TRP A 232 -0.64 44.23 27.87
N LYS A 233 -0.20 43.80 29.07
CA LYS A 233 0.12 44.72 30.18
C LYS A 233 1.61 45.01 30.33
N THR A 234 2.47 44.08 29.96
CA THR A 234 3.94 44.15 30.11
C THR A 234 4.63 43.34 29.01
N LEU A 235 5.85 43.74 28.62
CA LEU A 235 6.76 42.86 27.88
C LEU A 235 7.06 41.65 28.78
N ILE A 236 6.75 40.43 28.32
CA ILE A 236 6.96 39.19 29.07
C ILE A 236 7.42 38.12 28.09
N GLY A 237 8.49 37.39 28.41
CA GLY A 237 9.01 36.26 27.64
C GLY A 237 8.29 34.93 27.90
N TYR A 238 6.95 34.89 27.85
CA TYR A 238 6.16 33.65 28.00
C TYR A 238 5.94 32.96 26.66
N ARG A 239 5.62 31.65 26.72
CA ARG A 239 5.19 30.91 25.52
C ARG A 239 3.97 31.60 24.89
N TYR A 240 3.96 31.62 23.55
CA TYR A 240 2.86 32.14 22.72
C TYR A 240 2.54 33.64 22.86
N TRP A 241 3.33 34.43 23.59
CA TRP A 241 3.10 35.88 23.73
C TRP A 241 2.90 36.61 22.38
N ASP A 242 3.72 36.27 21.40
CA ASP A 242 3.65 36.82 20.04
C ASP A 242 2.36 36.45 19.30
N LEU A 243 1.80 35.28 19.59
CA LEU A 243 0.55 34.82 18.99
C LEU A 243 -0.65 35.67 19.44
N TRP A 244 -0.67 36.10 20.70
CA TRP A 244 -1.70 37.02 21.18
C TRP A 244 -1.72 38.33 20.39
N TRP A 245 -0.54 38.92 20.18
CA TRP A 245 -0.40 40.14 19.38
C TRP A 245 -0.75 39.91 17.92
N ALA A 246 -0.37 38.77 17.35
CA ALA A 246 -0.74 38.41 15.99
C ALA A 246 -2.28 38.34 15.79
N PHE A 247 -3.02 37.75 16.74
CA PHE A 247 -4.49 37.76 16.70
C PHE A 247 -5.13 39.10 17.06
N ARG A 248 -4.46 39.93 17.86
CA ARG A 248 -4.93 41.30 18.10
C ARG A 248 -4.89 42.11 16.80
N ASP A 249 -3.81 41.96 16.03
CA ASP A 249 -3.52 42.75 14.83
C ASP A 249 -4.17 42.21 13.54
N VAL A 250 -4.52 40.91 13.48
CA VAL A 250 -5.15 40.35 12.28
C VAL A 250 -6.48 41.05 11.97
N SER A 251 -6.69 41.40 10.70
CA SER A 251 -7.94 41.99 10.23
C SER A 251 -8.99 40.92 9.89
N TYR A 252 -10.26 41.29 9.87
CA TYR A 252 -11.33 40.38 9.44
C TYR A 252 -11.20 39.98 7.97
N ASP A 253 -10.69 40.87 7.11
CA ASP A 253 -10.40 40.55 5.72
C ASP A 253 -9.26 39.54 5.60
N GLN A 254 -8.24 39.62 6.46
CA GLN A 254 -7.18 38.62 6.55
C GLN A 254 -7.70 37.27 7.06
N ILE A 255 -8.63 37.26 8.03
CA ILE A 255 -9.32 36.04 8.45
C ILE A 255 -10.15 35.46 7.28
N ALA A 256 -10.86 36.29 6.51
CA ALA A 256 -11.57 35.82 5.33
C ALA A 256 -10.62 35.24 4.26
N ALA A 257 -9.49 35.92 4.03
CA ALA A 257 -8.43 35.47 3.12
C ALA A 257 -7.78 34.15 3.58
N HIS A 258 -7.69 33.91 4.90
CA HIS A 258 -7.21 32.64 5.45
C HIS A 258 -8.07 31.46 4.97
N TYR A 259 -9.40 31.59 5.05
CA TYR A 259 -10.30 30.55 4.54
C TYR A 259 -10.26 30.36 3.03
N GLN A 260 -9.75 31.35 2.29
CA GLN A 260 -9.51 31.25 0.85
C GLN A 260 -8.11 30.72 0.50
N GLY A 261 -7.24 30.51 1.50
CA GLY A 261 -5.86 30.06 1.33
C GLY A 261 -4.87 31.18 0.99
N TYR A 262 -5.27 32.45 1.02
CA TYR A 262 -4.43 33.61 0.65
C TYR A 262 -3.71 34.25 1.84
N PHE A 263 -4.02 33.84 3.07
CA PHE A 263 -3.40 34.40 4.26
C PHE A 263 -3.14 33.33 5.32
N THR A 264 -2.03 33.48 6.04
CA THR A 264 -1.74 32.69 7.25
C THR A 264 -1.07 33.62 8.25
N ILE A 265 -1.50 33.53 9.51
CA ILE A 265 -0.84 34.26 10.60
C ILE A 265 0.58 33.73 10.76
N LYS A 266 1.53 34.66 10.75
CA LYS A 266 2.95 34.39 10.98
C LYS A 266 3.32 34.73 12.42
N ARG A 267 3.99 33.81 13.10
CA ARG A 267 4.69 34.09 14.37
C ARG A 267 5.87 35.02 14.13
N VAL A 268 6.37 35.63 15.20
CA VAL A 268 7.35 36.72 15.10
C VAL A 268 8.61 36.30 14.34
N TYR A 269 9.14 35.10 14.58
CA TYR A 269 10.30 34.54 13.88
C TYR A 269 10.03 34.11 12.42
N GLU A 270 8.78 34.13 11.97
CA GLU A 270 8.40 33.80 10.58
C GLU A 270 8.23 35.06 9.72
N ARG A 271 8.28 36.24 10.35
CA ARG A 271 8.18 37.54 9.67
C ARG A 271 9.48 37.96 8.99
N HIS A 272 10.60 37.39 9.43
CA HIS A 272 11.93 37.73 8.95
C HIS A 272 12.63 36.50 8.41
N ASP A 273 13.35 36.68 7.30
CA ASP A 273 14.13 35.62 6.68
C ASP A 273 15.39 35.30 7.45
N THR A 274 15.84 36.15 8.37
CA THR A 274 16.98 35.87 9.25
C THR A 274 16.68 36.31 10.67
N ASN A 275 16.84 35.41 11.62
CA ASN A 275 16.53 35.61 13.02
C ASN A 275 17.80 35.38 13.85
N LEU A 276 18.23 36.38 14.60
CA LEU A 276 19.41 36.33 15.45
C LEU A 276 18.98 36.38 16.91
N PHE A 277 19.52 35.49 17.73
CA PHE A 277 19.22 35.46 19.15
C PHE A 277 20.38 36.02 19.96
N ILE A 278 20.06 36.87 20.93
CA ILE A 278 20.97 37.44 21.92
C ILE A 278 20.38 37.12 23.29
N PHE A 279 21.20 36.57 24.20
CA PHE A 279 20.78 36.38 25.58
C PHE A 279 21.80 37.02 26.51
N THR A 280 21.33 37.81 27.49
CA THR A 280 22.23 38.64 28.28
C THR A 280 21.75 38.83 29.72
N ASP A 281 22.71 39.09 30.61
CA ASP A 281 22.53 39.60 31.97
C ASP A 281 23.06 41.05 32.11
N SER A 282 23.40 41.67 30.98
CA SER A 282 23.89 43.05 30.86
C SER A 282 23.12 43.82 29.78
N GLN A 283 22.97 45.12 29.96
CA GLN A 283 22.36 46.02 28.97
C GLN A 283 23.34 46.51 27.91
N ASP A 284 24.64 46.24 28.09
CA ASP A 284 25.69 46.65 27.16
C ASP A 284 25.80 45.68 25.99
N LEU A 285 25.16 46.02 24.86
CA LEU A 285 25.27 45.31 23.58
C LEU A 285 26.15 46.11 22.61
N LEU A 286 27.27 45.51 22.18
CA LEU A 286 28.24 46.18 21.31
C LEU A 286 27.67 46.40 19.91
N TYR A 287 27.61 47.66 19.45
CA TYR A 287 27.11 48.11 18.14
C TYR A 287 25.65 47.75 17.82
N MET A 288 24.80 47.50 18.82
CA MET A 288 23.43 47.04 18.57
C MET A 288 22.61 48.02 17.74
N GLU A 289 22.71 49.33 18.02
CA GLU A 289 21.97 50.35 17.28
C GLU A 289 22.37 50.39 15.81
N GLU A 290 23.67 50.34 15.51
CA GLU A 290 24.19 50.33 14.15
C GLU A 290 23.80 49.04 13.40
N LEU A 291 23.81 47.89 14.07
CA LEU A 291 23.41 46.60 13.49
C LEU A 291 21.92 46.59 13.12
N VAL A 292 21.06 47.01 14.04
CA VAL A 292 19.60 47.02 13.85
C VAL A 292 19.19 47.96 12.72
N GLN A 293 19.82 49.13 12.61
CA GLN A 293 19.56 50.09 11.54
C GLN A 293 20.11 49.64 10.18
N SER A 294 21.25 48.95 10.17
CA SER A 294 21.91 48.50 8.92
C SER A 294 21.31 47.22 8.33
N LEU A 295 20.52 46.48 9.11
CA LEU A 295 19.94 45.18 8.77
C LEU A 295 18.44 45.15 9.09
N PRO A 296 17.62 46.02 8.46
CA PRO A 296 16.18 46.14 8.76
C PRO A 296 15.38 44.85 8.48
N GLU A 297 15.89 43.99 7.60
CA GLU A 297 15.29 42.70 7.25
C GLU A 297 15.62 41.56 8.23
N VAL A 298 16.59 41.74 9.12
CA VAL A 298 17.03 40.76 10.13
C VAL A 298 16.31 41.00 11.45
N ALA A 299 15.69 39.97 12.03
CA ALA A 299 15.12 40.02 13.37
C ALA A 299 16.19 39.83 14.45
N PHE A 300 16.18 40.67 15.46
CA PHE A 300 17.01 40.57 16.65
C PHE A 300 16.15 40.24 17.87
N HIS A 301 16.28 39.02 18.37
CA HIS A 301 15.57 38.54 19.54
C HIS A 301 16.47 38.67 20.77
N ILE A 302 16.15 39.57 21.69
CA ILE A 302 16.96 39.82 22.89
C ILE A 302 16.23 39.26 24.12
N GLY A 303 16.82 38.29 24.81
CA GLY A 303 16.27 37.68 26.02
C GLY A 303 17.10 37.94 27.28
N THR A 304 16.42 38.01 28.42
CA THR A 304 17.02 38.10 29.76
C THR A 304 16.29 37.19 30.76
N TYR A 305 16.97 36.70 31.80
CA TYR A 305 16.30 36.01 32.91
C TYR A 305 15.54 36.94 33.86
N THR A 306 15.92 38.22 33.88
CA THR A 306 15.38 39.25 34.76
C THR A 306 14.59 40.29 33.95
N ASP A 307 14.07 41.30 34.64
CA ASP A 307 13.64 42.53 34.00
C ASP A 307 14.77 43.17 33.18
N MET A 308 14.38 43.79 32.07
CA MET A 308 15.26 44.61 31.25
C MET A 308 15.25 46.05 31.79
N GLY A 309 16.40 46.73 31.81
CA GLY A 309 16.41 48.16 32.08
C GLY A 309 16.36 49.02 30.82
N ASP A 310 16.37 50.33 31.04
CA ASP A 310 15.95 51.34 30.07
C ASP A 310 16.68 51.28 28.73
N ILE A 311 17.97 50.91 28.71
CA ILE A 311 18.75 50.81 27.46
C ILE A 311 18.18 49.69 26.57
N LEU A 312 17.94 48.50 27.13
CA LEU A 312 17.38 47.39 26.35
C LEU A 312 15.94 47.68 25.91
N LEU A 313 15.13 48.25 26.81
CA LEU A 313 13.75 48.64 26.51
C LEU A 313 13.67 49.70 25.41
N SER A 314 14.67 50.58 25.30
CA SER A 314 14.71 51.60 24.24
C SER A 314 14.80 51.03 22.83
N PHE A 315 15.19 49.77 22.65
CA PHE A 315 15.24 49.13 21.33
C PHE A 315 13.86 48.69 20.80
N ASP A 316 12.79 48.70 21.61
CA ASP A 316 11.41 48.39 21.18
C ASP A 316 10.90 49.36 20.08
N GLN A 317 11.56 50.52 19.93
CA GLN A 317 11.28 51.46 18.84
C GLN A 317 11.64 50.92 17.44
N TYR A 318 12.47 49.87 17.37
CA TYR A 318 12.92 49.28 16.11
C TYR A 318 12.02 48.09 15.71
N PRO A 319 11.42 48.11 14.50
CA PRO A 319 10.44 47.10 14.09
C PRO A 319 11.00 45.68 13.92
N ASN A 320 12.33 45.56 13.86
CA ASN A 320 13.06 44.31 13.71
C ASN A 320 13.74 43.86 15.02
N VAL A 321 13.40 44.46 16.17
CA VAL A 321 13.86 44.03 17.48
C VAL A 321 12.69 43.48 18.30
N TYR A 322 12.92 42.35 18.96
CA TYR A 322 11.93 41.69 19.81
C TYR A 322 12.54 41.41 21.19
N LEU A 323 11.88 41.91 22.24
CA LEU A 323 12.38 41.88 23.61
C LEU A 323 11.64 40.84 24.45
N TYR A 324 12.40 39.98 25.14
CA TYR A 324 11.90 38.88 25.98
C TYR A 324 12.46 38.99 27.41
N PRO A 325 11.89 39.86 28.27
CA PRO A 325 12.27 39.91 29.67
C PRO A 325 11.72 38.70 30.44
N ASN A 326 12.37 38.31 31.54
CA ASN A 326 11.95 37.19 32.39
C ASN A 326 11.72 35.88 31.62
N MET A 327 12.60 35.57 30.68
CA MET A 327 12.47 34.45 29.76
C MET A 327 12.62 33.10 30.49
N VAL A 328 11.69 32.19 30.24
CA VAL A 328 11.71 30.83 30.81
C VAL A 328 12.44 29.84 29.89
N GLY A 329 12.97 28.75 30.45
CA GLY A 329 13.80 27.76 29.74
C GLY A 329 13.25 27.29 28.39
N VAL A 330 11.96 26.93 28.33
CA VAL A 330 11.30 26.50 27.09
C VAL A 330 11.28 27.54 25.98
N VAL A 331 11.22 28.82 26.33
CA VAL A 331 11.29 29.90 25.32
C VAL A 331 12.72 30.05 24.83
N ILE A 332 13.73 29.79 25.68
CA ILE A 332 15.13 29.72 25.24
C ILE A 332 15.29 28.58 24.23
N ASP A 333 14.72 27.42 24.52
CA ASP A 333 14.76 26.25 23.65
C ASP A 333 14.11 26.54 22.30
N GLU A 334 12.93 27.18 22.31
CA GLU A 334 12.25 27.64 21.10
C GLU A 334 13.13 28.64 20.32
N MET A 335 13.71 29.65 20.98
CA MET A 335 14.58 30.62 20.31
C MET A 335 15.83 29.98 19.70
N ILE A 336 16.44 29.00 20.38
CA ILE A 336 17.56 28.22 19.84
C ILE A 336 17.12 27.43 18.61
N GLU A 337 15.93 26.84 18.61
CA GLU A 337 15.39 26.10 17.47
C GLU A 337 15.08 27.03 16.28
N LYS A 338 14.47 28.20 16.52
CA LYS A 338 13.93 29.07 15.46
C LYS A 338 14.92 30.09 14.89
N SER A 339 15.96 30.47 15.63
CA SER A 339 16.96 31.42 15.14
C SER A 339 18.00 30.78 14.22
N ASP A 340 18.60 31.58 13.35
CA ASP A 340 19.63 31.17 12.40
C ASP A 340 21.03 31.19 13.01
N ALA A 341 21.27 32.08 13.98
CA ALA A 341 22.55 32.19 14.68
C ALA A 341 22.38 32.79 16.09
N TYR A 342 23.36 32.50 16.96
CA TYR A 342 23.53 33.23 18.21
C TYR A 342 24.48 34.41 17.99
N LEU A 343 24.13 35.58 18.51
CA LEU A 343 24.91 36.81 18.39
C LEU A 343 25.47 37.20 19.78
N ASP A 344 26.70 36.77 20.07
CA ASP A 344 27.39 37.03 21.35
C ASP A 344 28.11 38.39 21.31
N ILE A 345 27.32 39.47 21.34
CA ILE A 345 27.79 40.87 21.33
C ILE A 345 27.61 41.58 22.68
N HIS A 346 27.12 40.86 23.69
CA HIS A 346 26.84 41.42 25.00
C HIS A 346 28.08 41.40 25.91
N LYS A 347 28.25 42.40 26.78
CA LYS A 347 29.40 42.47 27.72
C LYS A 347 29.19 41.75 29.06
N GLY A 348 28.09 41.02 29.17
CA GLY A 348 27.71 40.27 30.37
C GLY A 348 28.51 38.98 30.58
N SER A 349 27.97 38.06 31.39
CA SER A 349 28.59 36.76 31.63
C SER A 349 28.74 35.93 30.33
N PRO A 350 29.57 34.87 30.30
CA PRO A 350 29.83 34.12 29.06
C PRO A 350 28.62 33.42 28.44
N MET A 351 27.53 33.18 29.17
CA MET A 351 26.36 32.42 28.69
C MET A 351 26.73 31.07 28.05
N GLU A 352 27.71 30.37 28.64
CA GLU A 352 28.28 29.12 28.11
C GLU A 352 27.19 28.08 27.81
N PHE A 353 26.15 28.00 28.64
CA PHE A 353 25.02 27.07 28.45
C PHE A 353 24.23 27.32 27.15
N ILE A 354 24.16 28.54 26.63
CA ILE A 354 23.49 28.85 25.36
C ILE A 354 24.44 28.60 24.21
N VAL A 355 25.66 29.11 24.31
CA VAL A 355 26.69 28.96 23.28
C VAL A 355 26.93 27.48 22.96
N ASN A 356 27.06 26.63 23.98
CA ASN A 356 27.23 25.19 23.80
C ASN A 356 26.04 24.54 23.09
N ARG A 357 24.82 25.04 23.29
CA ARG A 357 23.62 24.50 22.63
C ARG A 357 23.54 24.88 21.15
N TYR A 358 23.95 26.10 20.78
CA TYR A 358 24.08 26.48 19.37
C TYR A 358 25.16 25.67 18.66
N ILE A 359 26.33 25.50 19.31
CA ILE A 359 27.42 24.68 18.77
C ILE A 359 26.95 23.23 18.58
N SER A 360 26.27 22.66 19.58
CA SER A 360 25.75 21.29 19.51
C SER A 360 24.67 21.13 18.43
N ALA A 361 23.90 22.19 18.16
CA ALA A 361 22.92 22.23 17.08
C ALA A 361 23.53 22.49 15.68
N GLY A 362 24.86 22.64 15.59
CA GLY A 362 25.55 22.98 14.34
C GLY A 362 25.25 24.40 13.84
N LYS A 363 24.68 25.26 14.68
CA LYS A 363 24.32 26.63 14.32
C LYS A 363 25.47 27.61 14.58
N PRO A 364 25.66 28.62 13.73
CA PRO A 364 26.73 29.59 13.89
C PRO A 364 26.55 30.43 15.16
N VAL A 365 27.67 30.72 15.81
CA VAL A 365 27.77 31.70 16.89
C VAL A 365 28.68 32.83 16.40
N LEU A 366 28.12 34.03 16.24
CA LEU A 366 28.83 35.22 15.81
C LEU A 366 29.25 36.05 17.02
N THR A 367 30.50 36.50 17.06
CA THR A 367 31.00 37.33 18.16
C THR A 367 32.08 38.30 17.70
N PHE A 368 32.25 39.41 18.42
CA PHE A 368 33.42 40.27 18.24
C PHE A 368 34.60 39.73 19.06
N ASP A 369 35.83 40.03 18.66
CA ASP A 369 37.04 39.67 19.40
C ASP A 369 37.00 40.08 20.89
N VAL A 370 36.45 41.26 21.22
CA VAL A 370 36.29 41.76 22.59
C VAL A 370 35.10 41.16 23.35
N THR A 371 34.11 40.59 22.66
CA THR A 371 32.97 39.90 23.29
C THR A 371 33.09 38.38 23.23
N ASN A 372 34.17 37.83 22.66
CA ASN A 372 34.44 36.40 22.56
C ASN A 372 34.87 35.77 23.90
N LYS A 373 33.95 35.77 24.87
CA LYS A 373 34.19 35.25 26.24
C LYS A 373 34.40 33.73 26.26
N ASN A 374 33.83 33.01 25.28
CA ASN A 374 33.87 31.55 25.18
C ASN A 374 35.05 31.01 24.34
N GLN A 375 36.03 31.87 23.98
CA GLN A 375 37.23 31.49 23.22
C GLN A 375 36.93 30.74 21.91
N LEU A 376 35.87 31.16 21.22
CA LEU A 376 35.46 30.59 19.94
C LEU A 376 36.59 30.76 18.93
N LYS A 377 36.92 29.67 18.21
CA LYS A 377 37.98 29.64 17.19
C LYS A 377 37.46 29.92 15.78
N ARG A 378 36.15 29.75 15.55
CA ARG A 378 35.47 29.98 14.28
C ARG A 378 34.48 31.13 14.48
N THR A 379 34.36 32.01 13.49
CA THR A 379 33.33 33.06 13.42
C THR A 379 33.46 34.22 14.42
N VAL A 380 34.70 34.67 14.63
CA VAL A 380 35.03 35.88 15.40
C VAL A 380 35.39 37.00 14.42
N VAL A 381 34.77 38.16 14.55
CA VAL A 381 35.07 39.35 13.73
C VAL A 381 35.77 40.44 14.57
N PRO A 382 36.61 41.31 13.98
CA PRO A 382 37.27 42.38 14.70
C PRO A 382 36.29 43.44 15.22
N SER A 383 36.47 43.90 16.47
CA SER A 383 35.61 44.94 17.09
C SER A 383 35.92 46.37 16.67
N GLN A 384 36.83 46.61 15.72
CA GLN A 384 37.15 47.98 15.30
C GLN A 384 35.98 48.67 14.56
N SER A 385 35.07 47.88 13.98
CA SER A 385 33.91 48.37 13.23
C SER A 385 32.78 47.34 13.20
N PRO A 386 31.50 47.76 13.18
CA PRO A 386 30.39 46.84 12.98
C PRO A 386 30.32 46.26 11.56
N LEU A 387 31.05 46.83 10.58
CA LEU A 387 30.95 46.45 9.16
C LEU A 387 31.23 44.96 8.90
N GLU A 388 32.21 44.38 9.59
CA GLU A 388 32.52 42.95 9.42
C GLU A 388 31.43 42.04 9.98
N MET A 389 30.80 42.44 11.08
CA MET A 389 29.64 41.73 11.62
C MET A 389 28.44 41.83 10.67
N ILE A 390 28.21 43.01 10.09
CA ILE A 390 27.16 43.22 9.07
C ILE A 390 27.39 42.31 7.87
N GLU A 391 28.62 42.22 7.34
CA GLU A 391 28.90 41.33 6.21
C GLU A 391 28.80 39.85 6.60
N ALA A 392 29.20 39.46 7.81
CA ALA A 392 29.01 38.09 8.31
C ALA A 392 27.53 37.71 8.39
N ILE A 393 26.67 38.62 8.86
CA ILE A 393 25.21 38.40 8.89
C ILE A 393 24.64 38.37 7.46
N LYS A 394 25.12 39.20 6.54
CA LYS A 394 24.72 39.15 5.12
C LYS A 394 25.16 37.87 4.42
N GLU A 395 26.30 37.31 4.80
CA GLU A 395 26.75 36.01 4.30
C GLU A 395 25.81 34.88 4.77
N LEU A 396 25.33 34.95 6.02
CA LEU A 396 24.29 34.04 6.52
C LEU A 396 23.00 34.13 5.68
N GLN A 397 22.55 35.34 5.33
CA GLN A 397 21.40 35.55 4.45
C GLN A 397 21.62 34.94 3.06
N ARG A 398 22.77 35.19 2.42
CA ARG A 398 23.07 34.66 1.07
C ARG A 398 23.03 33.13 1.03
N LYS A 399 23.60 32.46 2.04
CA LYS A 399 23.57 31.00 2.17
C LYS A 399 22.15 30.44 2.35
N LYS A 400 21.21 31.22 2.88
CA LYS A 400 19.81 30.82 3.08
C LYS A 400 18.95 30.98 1.81
N VAL A 401 19.31 31.90 0.90
CA VAL A 401 18.52 32.25 -0.29
C VAL A 401 18.73 31.28 -1.47
N GLU A 402 19.84 30.56 -1.55
CA GLU A 402 20.20 29.76 -2.73
C GLU A 402 19.62 28.32 -2.74
N LYS A 403 18.33 28.15 -2.38
CA LYS A 403 17.65 26.84 -2.51
C LYS A 403 17.23 26.58 -3.96
N LYS A 404 17.41 25.34 -4.43
CA LYS A 404 16.92 24.91 -5.76
C LYS A 404 15.45 24.51 -5.65
N ALA A 405 14.62 24.97 -6.58
CA ALA A 405 13.19 24.70 -6.59
C ALA A 405 12.84 23.37 -7.27
N ILE A 406 11.99 22.57 -6.61
CA ILE A 406 11.34 21.40 -7.18
C ILE A 406 9.83 21.57 -7.06
N ALA A 407 9.09 21.35 -8.13
CA ALA A 407 7.63 21.41 -8.13
C ALA A 407 7.03 20.02 -8.34
N LEU A 408 5.99 19.70 -7.56
CA LEU A 408 5.20 18.47 -7.63
C LEU A 408 3.72 18.84 -7.75
N ALA A 409 2.92 18.00 -8.40
CA ALA A 409 1.47 18.15 -8.45
C ALA A 409 0.79 16.84 -8.04
N ALA A 410 -0.10 16.89 -7.04
CA ALA A 410 -0.82 15.71 -6.58
C ALA A 410 -2.07 16.05 -5.77
N ASN A 411 -2.95 15.06 -5.62
CA ASN A 411 -4.03 15.05 -4.64
C ASN A 411 -3.65 14.22 -3.40
N TYR A 412 -4.42 14.34 -2.32
CA TYR A 412 -4.10 13.70 -1.04
C TYR A 412 -4.16 12.17 -1.11
N GLN A 413 -4.94 11.61 -2.04
CA GLN A 413 -4.93 10.16 -2.31
C GLN A 413 -3.54 9.65 -2.72
N SER A 414 -2.71 10.54 -3.30
CA SER A 414 -1.35 10.23 -3.74
C SER A 414 -0.27 10.62 -2.71
N ALA A 415 -0.64 10.83 -1.44
CA ALA A 415 0.28 11.31 -0.40
C ALA A 415 1.50 10.40 -0.21
N ASP A 416 1.34 9.09 -0.28
CA ASP A 416 2.45 8.14 -0.13
C ASP A 416 3.43 8.21 -1.31
N GLN A 417 2.93 8.44 -2.52
CA GLN A 417 3.71 8.61 -3.73
C GLN A 417 4.52 9.92 -3.68
N VAL A 418 3.89 11.01 -3.24
CA VAL A 418 4.55 12.29 -2.99
C VAL A 418 5.64 12.14 -1.93
N LEU A 419 5.34 11.51 -0.79
CA LEU A 419 6.33 11.26 0.26
C LEU A 419 7.51 10.43 -0.25
N THR A 420 7.24 9.35 -1.00
CA THR A 420 8.28 8.47 -1.53
C THR A 420 9.18 9.21 -2.53
N THR A 421 8.59 10.02 -3.40
CA THR A 421 9.32 10.88 -4.34
C THR A 421 10.23 11.86 -3.58
N ILE A 422 9.69 12.59 -2.59
CA ILE A 422 10.47 13.53 -1.77
C ILE A 422 11.59 12.82 -1.01
N LYS A 423 11.32 11.67 -0.37
CA LYS A 423 12.34 10.86 0.31
C LYS A 423 13.47 10.50 -0.64
N SER A 424 13.15 9.98 -1.83
CA SER A 424 14.16 9.60 -2.82
C SER A 424 15.05 10.77 -3.23
N ILE A 425 14.47 11.97 -3.38
CA ILE A 425 15.23 13.19 -3.68
C ILE A 425 16.12 13.58 -2.49
N CYS A 426 15.57 13.58 -1.27
CA CYS A 426 16.27 13.94 -0.05
C CYS A 426 17.34 12.90 0.36
N CYS A 427 17.32 11.66 -0.12
CA CYS A 427 18.46 10.74 0.08
C CYS A 427 19.74 11.24 -0.61
N HIS A 428 19.59 12.04 -1.66
CA HIS A 428 20.68 12.39 -2.57
C HIS A 428 20.97 13.88 -2.70
N ASN A 429 20.08 14.75 -2.19
CA ASN A 429 20.14 16.20 -2.42
C ASN A 429 19.84 16.99 -1.12
N ARG A 430 20.34 18.22 -1.06
CA ARG A 430 20.16 19.22 0.02
C ARG A 430 19.94 20.60 -0.58
N GLY A 431 19.56 21.58 0.23
CA GLY A 431 19.31 22.95 -0.23
C GLY A 431 18.13 23.03 -1.20
N LEU A 432 17.04 22.32 -0.89
CA LEU A 432 15.89 22.20 -1.78
C LEU A 432 14.64 22.89 -1.21
N ARG A 433 13.87 23.52 -2.09
CA ARG A 433 12.52 24.00 -1.81
C ARG A 433 11.53 23.25 -2.69
N PHE A 434 10.68 22.45 -2.06
CA PHE A 434 9.59 21.75 -2.72
C PHE A 434 8.35 22.65 -2.77
N TYR A 435 7.67 22.68 -3.90
CA TYR A 435 6.35 23.28 -4.06
C TYR A 435 5.39 22.16 -4.43
N LEU A 436 4.36 21.93 -3.60
CA LEU A 436 3.33 20.92 -3.90
C LEU A 436 2.05 21.60 -4.32
N MET A 437 1.80 21.63 -5.63
CA MET A 437 0.53 22.07 -6.19
C MET A 437 -0.55 21.04 -5.85
N ASN A 438 -1.58 21.48 -5.12
CA ASN A 438 -2.64 20.61 -4.62
C ASN A 438 -3.94 21.37 -4.38
N SER A 439 -5.05 20.66 -4.16
CA SER A 439 -6.34 21.24 -3.77
C SER A 439 -6.84 20.74 -2.40
N ASP A 440 -6.35 19.61 -1.93
CA ASP A 440 -6.96 18.81 -0.86
C ASP A 440 -5.99 18.31 0.23
N PHE A 441 -4.69 18.62 0.17
CA PHE A 441 -3.76 18.23 1.25
C PHE A 441 -4.05 19.02 2.55
N PRO A 442 -4.06 18.35 3.72
CA PRO A 442 -4.18 19.03 5.02
C PRO A 442 -2.95 19.89 5.34
N THR A 443 -3.16 21.02 6.00
CA THR A 443 -2.07 21.93 6.42
C THR A 443 -1.12 21.26 7.42
N GLU A 444 -1.65 20.41 8.30
CA GLU A 444 -0.90 19.64 9.30
C GLU A 444 0.11 18.68 8.65
N TRP A 445 -0.21 18.15 7.47
CA TRP A 445 0.70 17.28 6.71
C TRP A 445 1.96 18.06 6.31
N PHE A 446 1.81 19.28 5.81
CA PHE A 446 2.93 20.17 5.47
C PHE A 446 3.73 20.59 6.70
N TYR A 447 3.06 20.92 7.81
CA TYR A 447 3.73 21.28 9.06
C TYR A 447 4.64 20.14 9.55
N ASN A 448 4.09 18.93 9.63
CA ASN A 448 4.83 17.74 10.07
C ASN A 448 5.98 17.38 9.12
N LEU A 449 5.76 17.47 7.81
CA LEU A 449 6.81 17.20 6.83
C LEU A 449 7.92 18.26 6.90
N ASN A 450 7.59 19.55 7.05
CA ASN A 450 8.59 20.61 7.20
C ASN A 450 9.46 20.44 8.45
N ARG A 451 8.93 19.92 9.57
CA ARG A 451 9.75 19.61 10.75
C ARG A 451 10.85 18.58 10.44
N LYS A 452 10.60 17.67 9.50
CA LYS A 452 11.54 16.65 9.05
C LYS A 452 12.49 17.21 7.99
N LEU A 453 11.96 17.88 6.96
CA LEU A 453 12.73 18.47 5.87
C LEU A 453 13.73 19.54 6.34
N LYS A 454 13.37 20.35 7.34
CA LYS A 454 14.29 21.37 7.90
C LYS A 454 15.59 20.77 8.44
N LYS A 455 15.55 19.55 9.00
CA LYS A 455 16.75 18.83 9.46
C LYS A 455 17.66 18.40 8.31
N LEU A 456 17.10 18.28 7.11
CA LEU A 456 17.78 17.89 5.87
C LEU A 456 18.06 19.10 4.97
N ASP A 457 18.10 20.33 5.50
CA ASP A 457 18.27 21.55 4.70
C ASP A 457 17.29 21.66 3.51
N CYS A 458 16.05 21.21 3.73
CA CYS A 458 14.98 21.23 2.75
C CYS A 458 13.73 21.86 3.36
N GLU A 459 12.78 22.27 2.51
CA GLU A 459 11.46 22.72 2.94
C GLU A 459 10.41 22.45 1.89
N ILE A 460 9.14 22.46 2.28
CA ILE A 460 8.00 22.32 1.38
C ILE A 460 7.00 23.46 1.58
N VAL A 461 6.55 24.02 0.46
CA VAL A 461 5.55 25.08 0.37
C VAL A 461 4.22 24.46 -0.07
N ASN A 462 3.15 24.80 0.65
CA ASN A 462 1.79 24.43 0.28
C ASN A 462 1.28 25.35 -0.85
N ALA A 463 1.47 24.95 -2.10
CA ALA A 463 1.00 25.67 -3.29
C ALA A 463 -0.48 25.33 -3.57
N ARG A 464 -1.37 25.75 -2.67
CA ARG A 464 -2.79 25.37 -2.75
C ARG A 464 -3.51 26.10 -3.87
N VAL A 465 -4.05 25.33 -4.83
CA VAL A 465 -4.90 25.82 -5.92
C VAL A 465 -6.36 25.75 -5.49
N ASN A 466 -7.06 26.88 -5.56
CA ASN A 466 -8.45 26.97 -5.18
C ASN A 466 -9.35 26.14 -6.14
N SER A 467 -10.25 25.33 -5.57
CA SER A 467 -11.18 24.48 -6.33
C SER A 467 -12.10 25.27 -7.26
N SER A 468 -12.41 26.53 -6.94
CA SER A 468 -13.15 27.43 -7.84
C SER A 468 -12.40 27.76 -9.13
N HIS A 469 -11.06 27.81 -9.11
CA HIS A 469 -10.24 28.00 -10.31
C HIS A 469 -10.17 26.72 -11.12
N LEU A 470 -10.04 25.55 -10.46
CA LEU A 470 -10.09 24.24 -11.12
C LEU A 470 -11.48 23.93 -11.73
N ASN A 471 -12.55 24.49 -11.16
CA ASN A 471 -13.91 24.30 -11.66
C ASN A 471 -14.23 25.07 -12.95
N GLN A 472 -13.37 26.00 -13.37
CA GLN A 472 -13.55 26.76 -14.61
C GLN A 472 -13.12 25.97 -15.86
N TYR A 473 -12.35 24.89 -15.69
CA TYR A 473 -11.91 24.06 -16.81
C TYR A 473 -12.99 23.05 -17.17
N VAL A 474 -13.39 23.06 -18.44
CA VAL A 474 -14.17 21.98 -19.03
C VAL A 474 -13.18 20.87 -19.40
N THR A 475 -13.37 19.66 -18.87
CA THR A 475 -12.43 18.56 -19.10
C THR A 475 -13.10 17.19 -18.94
N ASN A 476 -12.59 16.20 -19.67
CA ASN A 476 -13.01 14.79 -19.59
C ASN A 476 -12.11 13.95 -18.67
N VAL A 477 -11.11 14.56 -18.05
CA VAL A 477 -10.13 13.93 -17.14
C VAL A 477 -10.13 14.57 -15.76
N HIS A 478 -9.43 13.94 -14.81
CA HIS A 478 -9.27 14.44 -13.45
C HIS A 478 -8.69 15.86 -13.45
N LYS A 479 -9.35 16.79 -12.74
CA LYS A 479 -8.98 18.23 -12.73
C LYS A 479 -7.59 18.46 -12.16
N GLU A 480 -7.11 17.50 -11.38
CA GLU A 480 -5.79 17.46 -10.77
C GLU A 480 -4.66 17.41 -11.82
N ALA A 481 -4.92 16.88 -13.02
CA ALA A 481 -3.96 16.87 -14.12
C ALA A 481 -3.55 18.29 -14.58
N PHE A 482 -4.31 19.32 -14.21
CA PHE A 482 -4.06 20.73 -14.56
C PHE A 482 -3.27 21.52 -13.51
N LEU A 483 -2.97 20.92 -12.35
CA LEU A 483 -2.17 21.54 -11.29
C LEU A 483 -0.78 22.02 -11.77
N PRO A 484 -0.06 21.33 -12.69
CA PRO A 484 1.23 21.81 -13.20
C PRO A 484 1.15 23.16 -13.94
N CYS A 485 -0.02 23.55 -14.47
CA CYS A 485 -0.18 24.85 -15.14
C CYS A 485 0.00 26.04 -14.19
N PHE A 486 -0.09 25.82 -12.88
CA PHE A 486 -0.01 26.86 -11.86
C PHE A 486 1.41 27.08 -11.30
N ILE A 487 2.43 26.39 -11.82
CA ILE A 487 3.82 26.50 -11.34
C ILE A 487 4.27 27.96 -11.23
N SER A 488 4.02 28.78 -12.27
CA SER A 488 4.44 30.18 -12.30
C SER A 488 3.71 31.09 -11.31
N ASP A 489 2.57 30.67 -10.77
CA ASP A 489 1.81 31.43 -9.77
C ASP A 489 2.43 31.30 -8.37
N PHE A 490 3.12 30.19 -8.07
CA PHE A 490 3.61 29.88 -6.73
C PHE A 490 5.13 29.86 -6.62
N VAL A 491 5.84 29.40 -7.65
CA VAL A 491 7.30 29.25 -7.59
C VAL A 491 7.98 30.60 -7.75
N GLU A 492 8.87 30.95 -6.83
CA GLU A 492 9.53 32.26 -6.82
C GLU A 492 10.79 32.26 -7.68
N GLU A 493 11.53 31.15 -7.70
CA GLU A 493 12.81 30.98 -8.35
C GLU A 493 12.71 31.05 -9.89
N ASP A 494 13.75 31.55 -10.56
CA ASP A 494 13.81 31.71 -12.02
C ASP A 494 13.81 30.37 -12.78
N LYS A 495 14.24 29.28 -12.14
CA LYS A 495 14.36 27.94 -12.71
C LYS A 495 13.81 26.91 -11.72
N VAL A 496 12.99 25.98 -12.19
CA VAL A 496 12.35 24.96 -11.36
C VAL A 496 12.35 23.60 -12.04
N LEU A 497 12.59 22.53 -11.29
CA LEU A 497 12.45 21.16 -11.78
C LEU A 497 11.08 20.63 -11.39
N TYR A 498 10.17 20.48 -12.36
CA TYR A 498 8.92 19.77 -12.17
C TYR A 498 9.13 18.26 -12.28
N LEU A 499 8.51 17.52 -11.36
CA LEU A 499 8.49 16.05 -11.30
C LEU A 499 7.06 15.57 -11.03
N ASP A 500 6.63 14.52 -11.74
CA ASP A 500 5.44 13.77 -11.32
C ASP A 500 5.71 13.03 -9.98
N CYS A 501 4.66 12.54 -9.33
CA CYS A 501 4.78 11.85 -8.04
C CYS A 501 4.95 10.32 -8.16
N ASP A 502 4.89 9.77 -9.38
CA ASP A 502 5.03 8.35 -9.70
C ASP A 502 6.43 8.00 -10.24
N LEU A 503 7.45 8.62 -9.65
CA LEU A 503 8.85 8.40 -9.96
C LEU A 503 9.72 8.34 -8.70
N VAL A 504 10.97 7.91 -8.86
CA VAL A 504 11.99 7.98 -7.81
C VAL A 504 13.31 8.50 -8.37
N VAL A 505 14.03 9.24 -7.52
CA VAL A 505 15.35 9.79 -7.82
C VAL A 505 16.40 8.94 -7.12
N THR A 506 17.37 8.43 -7.87
CA THR A 506 18.36 7.46 -7.36
C THR A 506 19.76 8.02 -7.17
N ARG A 507 19.96 9.32 -7.40
CA ARG A 507 21.26 10.00 -7.28
C ARG A 507 21.14 11.53 -7.23
N ASP A 508 22.27 12.19 -7.00
CA ASP A 508 22.38 13.66 -7.03
C ASP A 508 21.88 14.25 -8.37
N LEU A 509 21.08 15.32 -8.27
CA LEU A 509 20.46 16.03 -9.39
C LEU A 509 21.21 17.32 -9.77
N SER A 510 22.37 17.61 -9.18
CA SER A 510 23.09 18.87 -9.43
C SER A 510 23.43 19.06 -10.90
N SER A 511 23.75 17.98 -11.62
CA SER A 511 23.97 18.02 -13.08
C SER A 511 22.74 18.42 -13.88
N LEU A 512 21.54 18.05 -13.44
CA LEU A 512 20.28 18.42 -14.11
C LEU A 512 19.93 19.88 -13.86
N PHE A 513 20.09 20.37 -12.63
CA PHE A 513 19.88 21.79 -12.30
C PHE A 513 20.87 22.74 -13.01
N ALA A 514 22.09 22.26 -13.30
CA ALA A 514 23.12 23.00 -14.01
C ALA A 514 22.88 23.13 -15.52
N VAL A 515 21.84 22.50 -16.07
CA VAL A 515 21.49 22.65 -17.48
C VAL A 515 21.07 24.10 -17.76
N GLU A 516 21.71 24.70 -18.76
CA GLU A 516 21.39 26.03 -19.26
C GLU A 516 20.27 25.94 -20.30
N LEU A 517 19.11 26.52 -19.99
CA LEU A 517 17.94 26.51 -20.87
C LEU A 517 18.02 27.57 -21.98
N GLY A 518 18.82 28.63 -21.81
CA GLY A 518 18.84 29.76 -22.73
C GLY A 518 17.43 30.36 -22.90
N ASP A 519 16.99 30.46 -24.15
CA ASP A 519 15.67 30.99 -24.53
C ASP A 519 14.58 29.90 -24.61
N TYR A 520 14.90 28.64 -24.25
CA TYR A 520 13.90 27.58 -24.19
C TYR A 520 13.02 27.74 -22.94
N PRO A 521 11.68 27.58 -23.06
CA PRO A 521 10.73 27.65 -21.95
C PRO A 521 10.88 26.47 -21.00
N LEU A 522 11.34 25.33 -21.49
CA LEU A 522 11.61 24.13 -20.70
C LEU A 522 12.61 23.22 -21.38
N GLY A 523 13.23 22.36 -20.58
CA GLY A 523 13.90 21.14 -21.02
C GLY A 523 13.14 19.90 -20.54
N ALA A 524 12.94 18.92 -21.41
CA ALA A 524 12.23 17.67 -21.11
C ALA A 524 12.85 16.49 -21.86
N VAL A 525 12.39 15.27 -21.57
CA VAL A 525 12.89 14.05 -22.25
C VAL A 525 11.90 13.61 -23.32
N LYS A 526 12.41 13.16 -24.48
CA LYS A 526 11.60 12.62 -25.59
C LYS A 526 10.73 11.45 -25.12
N ASP A 527 9.45 11.46 -25.51
CA ASP A 527 8.57 10.31 -25.30
C ASP A 527 8.77 9.28 -26.43
N LEU A 528 9.60 8.27 -26.16
CA LEU A 528 9.90 7.21 -27.12
C LEU A 528 8.68 6.35 -27.48
N GLY A 529 7.71 6.20 -26.57
CA GLY A 529 6.46 5.49 -26.86
C GLY A 529 5.60 6.27 -27.84
N GLY A 530 5.47 7.59 -27.61
CA GLY A 530 4.83 8.51 -28.56
C GLY A 530 5.43 8.41 -29.98
N GLN A 531 6.75 8.34 -30.05
CA GLN A 531 7.47 8.20 -31.32
C GLN A 531 7.24 6.84 -32.00
N ILE A 532 7.30 5.74 -31.26
CA ILE A 532 7.27 4.39 -31.86
C ILE A 532 5.85 3.95 -32.18
N TYR A 533 4.89 4.18 -31.27
CA TYR A 533 3.51 3.74 -31.46
C TYR A 533 2.72 4.68 -32.39
N PHE A 534 3.05 5.97 -32.40
CA PHE A 534 2.25 7.00 -33.07
C PHE A 534 3.03 7.89 -34.05
N GLY A 535 4.35 7.72 -34.18
CA GLY A 535 5.17 8.55 -35.07
C GLY A 535 5.30 10.01 -34.62
N GLN A 536 5.07 10.30 -33.33
CA GLN A 536 5.02 11.66 -32.81
C GLN A 536 6.37 12.11 -32.23
N HIS A 537 6.78 13.35 -32.53
CA HIS A 537 7.97 13.97 -31.95
C HIS A 537 7.58 14.87 -30.76
N ILE A 538 7.31 14.22 -29.63
CA ILE A 538 6.82 14.86 -28.40
C ILE A 538 7.74 14.56 -27.20
N PHE A 539 7.62 15.33 -26.13
CA PHE A 539 8.27 15.10 -24.85
C PHE A 539 7.30 14.57 -23.80
N ASN A 540 7.84 13.82 -22.83
CA ASN A 540 7.11 13.42 -21.64
C ASN A 540 7.10 14.55 -20.61
N SER A 541 5.93 14.93 -20.10
CA SER A 541 5.78 16.05 -19.17
C SER A 541 6.07 15.71 -17.71
N GLY A 542 6.36 14.45 -17.38
CA GLY A 542 6.59 14.05 -15.98
C GLY A 542 7.94 14.44 -15.41
N VAL A 543 8.87 14.91 -16.26
CA VAL A 543 10.11 15.57 -15.83
C VAL A 543 10.36 16.77 -16.73
N MET A 544 10.27 17.98 -16.18
CA MET A 544 10.51 19.22 -16.91
C MET A 544 11.39 20.18 -16.11
N LEU A 545 12.53 20.57 -16.66
CA LEU A 545 13.30 21.69 -16.15
C LEU A 545 12.76 22.98 -16.78
N ILE A 546 12.03 23.77 -16.00
CA ILE A 546 11.23 24.91 -16.46
C ILE A 546 12.02 26.21 -16.27
N ASN A 547 11.99 27.05 -17.30
CA ASN A 547 12.42 28.45 -17.25
C ASN A 547 11.27 29.30 -16.69
N ASN A 548 11.11 29.30 -15.37
CA ASN A 548 9.99 29.95 -14.69
C ASN A 548 9.97 31.48 -14.93
N ARG A 549 11.15 32.09 -15.10
CA ARG A 549 11.25 33.49 -15.50
C ARG A 549 10.56 33.75 -16.84
N LEU A 550 10.83 32.90 -17.84
CA LEU A 550 10.16 33.01 -19.15
C LEU A 550 8.66 32.69 -19.04
N TRP A 551 8.29 31.68 -18.26
CA TRP A 551 6.87 31.34 -18.06
C TRP A 551 6.05 32.49 -17.48
N LYS A 552 6.63 33.24 -16.53
CA LYS A 552 6.04 34.47 -15.98
C LYS A 552 5.98 35.59 -17.02
N GLN A 553 7.08 35.82 -17.76
CA GLN A 553 7.19 36.90 -18.75
C GLN A 553 6.21 36.74 -19.92
N GLU A 554 6.02 35.51 -20.40
CA GLU A 554 5.18 35.19 -21.55
C GLU A 554 3.73 34.82 -21.16
N GLU A 555 3.36 34.97 -19.89
CA GLU A 555 2.04 34.58 -19.37
C GLU A 555 1.66 33.12 -19.74
N ILE A 556 2.63 32.19 -19.73
CA ILE A 556 2.44 30.79 -20.18
C ILE A 556 1.25 30.13 -19.49
N ARG A 557 1.07 30.39 -18.19
CA ARG A 557 -0.09 29.89 -17.42
C ARG A 557 -1.40 30.27 -18.09
N LYS A 558 -1.58 31.52 -18.53
CA LYS A 558 -2.80 31.96 -19.21
C LYS A 558 -2.98 31.25 -20.56
N GLN A 559 -1.91 31.09 -21.32
CA GLN A 559 -1.95 30.37 -22.61
C GLN A 559 -2.37 28.90 -22.43
N LEU A 560 -1.82 28.22 -21.42
CA LEU A 560 -2.20 26.84 -21.08
C LEU A 560 -3.70 26.74 -20.73
N ILE A 561 -4.24 27.71 -20.00
CA ILE A 561 -5.67 27.76 -19.63
C ILE A 561 -6.55 27.94 -20.87
N GLU A 562 -6.23 28.91 -21.72
CA GLU A 562 -6.99 29.21 -22.94
C GLU A 562 -6.99 28.00 -23.88
N MET A 563 -5.83 27.39 -24.12
CA MET A 563 -5.70 26.19 -24.96
C MET A 563 -6.42 24.98 -24.38
N THR A 564 -6.40 24.80 -23.05
CA THR A 564 -7.15 23.72 -22.39
C THR A 564 -8.63 23.86 -22.65
N ASN A 565 -9.20 25.05 -22.44
CA ASN A 565 -10.62 25.29 -22.67
C ASN A 565 -11.02 25.02 -24.14
N GLU A 566 -10.13 25.28 -25.10
CA GLU A 566 -10.41 25.06 -26.52
C GLU A 566 -10.21 23.61 -27.01
N LEU A 567 -9.27 22.87 -26.40
CA LEU A 567 -8.75 21.60 -26.94
C LEU A 567 -9.01 20.37 -26.05
N HIS A 568 -9.55 20.52 -24.84
CA HIS A 568 -9.77 19.42 -23.88
C HIS A 568 -10.54 18.20 -24.43
N ASP A 569 -11.41 18.39 -25.43
CA ASP A 569 -12.19 17.35 -26.09
C ASP A 569 -11.55 16.80 -27.38
N LYS A 570 -10.42 17.40 -27.80
CA LYS A 570 -9.75 17.13 -29.09
C LYS A 570 -8.37 16.48 -28.95
N VAL A 571 -7.83 16.37 -27.75
CA VAL A 571 -6.50 15.80 -27.49
C VAL A 571 -6.58 14.48 -26.73
N ALA A 572 -5.69 13.55 -27.05
CA ALA A 572 -5.72 12.17 -26.54
C ALA A 572 -5.10 12.01 -25.15
N GLN A 573 -4.25 12.94 -24.73
CA GLN A 573 -3.62 12.99 -23.41
C GLN A 573 -3.82 14.39 -22.83
N ASP A 574 -3.84 14.50 -21.51
CA ASP A 574 -4.26 15.68 -20.75
C ASP A 574 -3.34 16.91 -20.95
N VAL A 575 -2.80 17.47 -19.88
CA VAL A 575 -1.87 18.62 -19.96
C VAL A 575 -0.62 18.32 -20.80
N GLN A 576 -0.18 17.05 -20.87
CA GLN A 576 0.97 16.68 -21.72
C GLN A 576 0.75 17.05 -23.19
N SER A 577 -0.45 16.81 -23.76
CA SER A 577 -0.70 17.16 -25.16
C SER A 577 -0.67 18.67 -25.35
N ILE A 578 -1.26 19.42 -24.42
CA ILE A 578 -1.34 20.88 -24.50
C ILE A 578 0.06 21.49 -24.41
N LEU A 579 0.90 21.01 -23.48
CA LEU A 579 2.30 21.42 -23.36
C LEU A 579 3.08 21.13 -24.66
N ASN A 580 2.89 19.96 -25.26
CA ASN A 580 3.55 19.59 -26.52
C ASN A 580 3.06 20.39 -27.73
N ILE A 581 1.79 20.83 -27.74
CA ILE A 581 1.26 21.72 -28.79
C ILE A 581 1.80 23.14 -28.60
N LEU A 582 1.74 23.67 -27.38
CA LEU A 582 2.19 25.03 -27.05
C LEU A 582 3.68 25.21 -27.33
N PHE A 583 4.49 24.25 -26.89
CA PHE A 583 5.95 24.30 -27.03
C PHE A 583 6.47 23.50 -28.21
N LYS A 584 5.62 23.27 -29.23
CA LYS A 584 6.03 22.54 -30.42
C LYS A 584 7.27 23.17 -31.03
N ASP A 585 8.31 22.36 -31.26
CA ASP A 585 9.61 22.77 -31.79
C ASP A 585 10.40 23.78 -30.91
N HIS A 586 9.92 24.11 -29.71
CA HIS A 586 10.50 25.13 -28.81
C HIS A 586 10.70 24.58 -27.38
N TRP A 587 11.48 23.51 -27.26
CA TRP A 587 11.92 22.93 -25.99
C TRP A 587 13.31 22.29 -26.12
N LEU A 588 14.05 22.21 -25.02
CA LEU A 588 15.37 21.58 -24.99
C LEU A 588 15.27 20.07 -24.69
N ALA A 589 15.81 19.23 -25.57
CA ALA A 589 15.84 17.79 -25.34
C ALA A 589 16.90 17.41 -24.29
N LEU A 590 16.45 16.79 -23.19
CA LEU A 590 17.27 16.21 -22.14
C LEU A 590 17.58 14.73 -22.45
N ASP A 591 18.67 14.24 -21.84
CA ASP A 591 19.10 12.84 -21.92
C ASP A 591 18.02 11.90 -21.30
N PHE A 592 17.77 10.76 -21.97
CA PHE A 592 16.77 9.76 -21.57
C PHE A 592 16.89 9.32 -20.10
N LYS A 593 18.11 9.31 -19.56
CA LYS A 593 18.39 8.93 -18.16
C LYS A 593 17.68 9.81 -17.12
N TYR A 594 17.26 11.03 -17.47
CA TYR A 594 16.58 11.97 -16.57
C TYR A 594 15.06 11.78 -16.56
N ASN A 595 14.51 10.87 -17.36
CA ASN A 595 13.10 10.47 -17.29
C ASN A 595 12.97 9.04 -17.84
N CYS A 596 13.59 8.10 -17.13
CA CYS A 596 13.69 6.72 -17.59
C CYS A 596 12.37 5.99 -17.32
N SER A 597 11.49 5.99 -18.31
CA SER A 597 10.26 5.20 -18.28
C SER A 597 10.59 3.70 -18.26
N THR A 598 10.09 2.98 -17.27
CA THR A 598 10.31 1.54 -17.14
C THR A 598 9.76 0.76 -18.34
N LEU A 599 8.64 1.22 -18.91
CA LEU A 599 8.05 0.61 -20.10
C LEU A 599 8.87 0.89 -21.37
N HIS A 600 9.39 2.11 -21.54
CA HIS A 600 10.06 2.52 -22.78
C HIS A 600 11.56 2.21 -22.82
N MET A 601 12.11 1.56 -21.80
CA MET A 601 13.55 1.26 -21.71
C MET A 601 14.07 0.43 -22.89
N HIS A 602 13.26 -0.51 -23.38
CA HIS A 602 13.58 -1.35 -24.54
C HIS A 602 13.62 -0.57 -25.87
N PHE A 603 13.05 0.63 -25.91
CA PHE A 603 13.13 1.55 -27.05
C PHE A 603 14.37 2.44 -27.03
N SER A 604 15.18 2.35 -25.98
CA SER A 604 16.36 3.16 -25.75
C SER A 604 17.63 2.30 -25.73
N ASP A 605 18.73 2.87 -26.24
CA ASP A 605 20.07 2.30 -26.11
C ASP A 605 20.68 2.54 -24.72
N TYR A 606 19.98 3.29 -23.85
CA TYR A 606 20.46 3.59 -22.50
C TYR A 606 20.47 2.32 -21.63
N ARG A 607 21.61 2.06 -20.99
CA ARG A 607 21.76 1.07 -19.92
C ARG A 607 22.44 1.72 -18.73
N PRO A 608 21.93 1.54 -17.49
CA PRO A 608 22.61 2.04 -16.30
C PRO A 608 23.96 1.32 -16.13
N LYS A 609 24.89 1.95 -15.39
CA LYS A 609 26.16 1.29 -15.04
C LYS A 609 25.87 0.04 -14.19
N PRO A 610 26.62 -1.07 -14.36
CA PRO A 610 26.46 -2.27 -13.54
C PRO A 610 26.41 -1.93 -12.05
N GLY A 611 25.46 -2.53 -11.32
CA GLY A 611 25.25 -2.29 -9.89
C GLY A 611 24.53 -0.98 -9.53
N THR A 612 24.10 -0.17 -10.51
CA THR A 612 23.42 1.12 -10.29
C THR A 612 22.08 1.21 -11.03
N TYR A 613 21.27 2.23 -10.70
CA TYR A 613 19.97 2.48 -11.31
C TYR A 613 19.94 3.77 -12.17
N PRO A 614 18.97 3.96 -13.08
CA PRO A 614 18.78 5.23 -13.78
C PRO A 614 18.60 6.41 -12.82
N PRO A 615 19.15 7.61 -13.10
CA PRO A 615 19.04 8.78 -12.23
C PRO A 615 17.63 9.11 -11.77
N ILE A 616 16.67 9.05 -12.70
CA ILE A 616 15.25 9.20 -12.43
C ILE A 616 14.54 8.02 -13.08
N ILE A 617 13.86 7.21 -12.27
CA ILE A 617 13.02 6.09 -12.72
C ILE A 617 11.57 6.54 -12.68
N HIS A 618 10.89 6.51 -13.82
CA HIS A 618 9.51 6.95 -13.95
C HIS A 618 8.59 5.76 -14.23
N TYR A 619 7.66 5.49 -13.30
CA TYR A 619 6.72 4.37 -13.39
C TYR A 619 5.45 4.76 -14.16
N LEU A 620 5.62 5.13 -15.43
CA LEU A 620 4.52 5.43 -16.34
C LEU A 620 3.53 4.25 -16.44
N THR A 621 2.27 4.55 -16.78
CA THR A 621 1.12 3.61 -16.94
C THR A 621 0.44 3.15 -15.64
N GLU A 622 -0.61 2.32 -15.76
CA GLU A 622 -1.32 1.64 -14.67
C GLU A 622 -0.48 0.62 -13.90
N ARG A 623 0.72 0.28 -14.40
CA ARG A 623 1.63 -0.73 -13.81
C ARG A 623 2.48 -0.15 -12.67
N LYS A 624 1.80 0.39 -11.66
CA LYS A 624 2.46 1.09 -10.54
C LYS A 624 3.20 0.13 -9.60
N PRO A 625 4.38 0.51 -9.07
CA PRO A 625 5.18 -0.34 -8.18
C PRO A 625 4.55 -0.53 -6.78
N TRP A 626 3.51 0.23 -6.44
CA TRP A 626 2.69 0.04 -5.24
C TRP A 626 1.39 -0.75 -5.51
N GLY A 627 1.16 -1.19 -6.75
CA GLY A 627 0.02 -2.06 -7.07
C GLY A 627 0.18 -3.46 -6.48
N LEU A 628 -0.93 -4.21 -6.39
CA LEU A 628 -0.95 -5.57 -5.83
C LEU A 628 0.03 -6.52 -6.52
N TYR A 629 0.07 -6.49 -7.85
CA TYR A 629 0.95 -7.34 -8.67
C TYR A 629 2.23 -6.62 -9.08
N GLU A 630 3.31 -7.38 -9.23
CA GLU A 630 4.57 -6.88 -9.76
C GLU A 630 4.53 -6.85 -11.30
N ARG A 631 4.50 -5.63 -11.86
CA ARG A 631 4.30 -5.39 -13.31
C ARG A 631 5.29 -4.39 -13.90
N SER A 632 6.32 -3.99 -13.14
CA SER A 632 7.34 -3.04 -13.56
C SER A 632 8.70 -3.47 -13.04
N ILE A 633 9.72 -3.35 -13.90
CA ILE A 633 11.12 -3.40 -13.47
C ILE A 633 11.38 -2.31 -12.41
N TYR A 634 12.36 -2.57 -11.54
CA TYR A 634 12.77 -1.69 -10.43
C TYR A 634 11.70 -1.44 -9.34
N ARG A 635 10.66 -2.29 -9.23
CA ARG A 635 9.63 -2.17 -8.17
C ARG A 635 10.22 -2.05 -6.77
N ASN A 636 11.24 -2.85 -6.45
CA ASN A 636 11.94 -2.84 -5.17
C ASN A 636 12.59 -1.50 -4.83
N VAL A 637 13.01 -0.71 -5.83
CA VAL A 637 13.58 0.63 -5.61
C VAL A 637 12.55 1.59 -5.04
N TRP A 638 11.29 1.53 -5.50
CA TRP A 638 10.22 2.35 -4.95
C TRP A 638 9.95 2.00 -3.48
N TRP A 639 9.84 0.71 -3.16
CA TRP A 639 9.60 0.25 -1.78
C TRP A 639 10.79 0.54 -0.86
N TYR A 640 12.02 0.46 -1.36
CA TYR A 640 13.22 0.87 -0.63
C TYR A 640 13.09 2.32 -0.13
N TYR A 641 12.73 3.27 -1.00
CA TYR A 641 12.56 4.67 -0.61
C TYR A 641 11.31 4.91 0.24
N ASN A 642 10.22 4.20 -0.04
CA ASN A 642 8.99 4.29 0.75
C ASN A 642 9.27 3.95 2.22
N ALA A 643 10.07 2.90 2.46
CA ALA A 643 10.42 2.41 3.79
C ALA A 643 11.54 3.18 4.50
N GLN A 644 12.26 4.11 3.84
CA GLN A 644 13.30 4.90 4.52
C GLN A 644 12.70 5.73 5.67
N ASP A 645 13.33 5.68 6.84
CA ASP A 645 13.04 6.63 7.91
C ASP A 645 13.72 7.98 7.63
N TRP A 646 13.13 9.06 8.16
CA TRP A 646 13.72 10.39 8.08
C TRP A 646 15.01 10.53 8.88
N SER A 647 15.21 9.74 9.94
CA SER A 647 16.46 9.70 10.69
C SER A 647 17.63 9.12 9.89
N ASP A 648 17.34 8.20 8.98
CA ASP A 648 18.37 7.45 8.25
C ASP A 648 18.93 8.27 7.08
N MET A 649 18.21 9.34 6.68
CA MET A 649 18.59 10.22 5.60
C MET A 649 19.51 11.38 6.02
N ASN A 650 20.10 11.38 7.22
CA ASN A 650 20.98 12.46 7.67
C ASN A 650 22.23 12.62 6.77
N GLU A 651 22.80 11.50 6.32
CA GLU A 651 23.93 11.50 5.39
C GLU A 651 23.46 11.49 3.93
N VAL A 652 24.09 12.31 3.08
CA VAL A 652 23.78 12.37 1.65
C VAL A 652 24.49 11.22 0.94
N THR A 653 23.72 10.36 0.28
CA THR A 653 24.26 9.29 -0.56
C THR A 653 24.39 9.80 -2.00
N PRO A 654 25.53 9.67 -2.70
CA PRO A 654 25.68 10.20 -4.06
C PRO A 654 24.83 9.46 -5.11
N TYR A 655 24.63 8.14 -4.93
CA TYR A 655 23.76 7.31 -5.77
C TYR A 655 23.36 6.01 -5.05
N LEU A 656 22.21 5.45 -5.41
CA LEU A 656 21.72 4.17 -4.93
C LEU A 656 22.40 2.99 -5.66
N THR A 657 22.78 1.97 -4.88
CA THR A 657 23.36 0.72 -5.39
C THR A 657 22.37 -0.45 -5.28
N GLN A 658 22.55 -1.46 -6.12
CA GLN A 658 21.77 -2.70 -6.03
C GLN A 658 22.00 -3.43 -4.70
N GLU A 659 23.23 -3.42 -4.18
CA GLU A 659 23.57 -4.03 -2.88
C GLU A 659 22.75 -3.45 -1.72
N GLN A 660 22.57 -2.12 -1.68
CA GLN A 660 21.74 -1.46 -0.67
C GLN A 660 20.27 -1.89 -0.74
N VAL A 661 19.72 -2.03 -1.95
CA VAL A 661 18.33 -2.47 -2.15
C VAL A 661 18.18 -3.95 -1.77
N ASN A 662 19.14 -4.80 -2.14
CA ASN A 662 19.12 -6.21 -1.81
C ASN A 662 19.22 -6.43 -0.28
N HIS A 663 20.12 -5.70 0.39
CA HIS A 663 20.24 -5.74 1.85
C HIS A 663 18.94 -5.35 2.56
N TYR A 664 18.24 -4.32 2.05
CA TYR A 664 16.94 -3.91 2.58
C TYR A 664 15.88 -5.02 2.44
N THR A 665 15.86 -5.73 1.32
CA THR A 665 14.86 -6.79 1.10
C THR A 665 15.10 -8.06 1.92
N GLY A 666 16.30 -8.26 2.50
CA GLY A 666 16.66 -9.43 3.30
C GLY A 666 16.75 -10.75 2.52
N ILE A 667 16.47 -10.73 1.22
CA ILE A 667 16.45 -11.89 0.34
C ILE A 667 17.88 -12.16 -0.17
N GLN A 668 18.35 -13.40 0.01
CA GLN A 668 19.67 -13.81 -0.47
C GLN A 668 19.61 -14.52 -1.82
N HIS A 669 18.52 -15.25 -2.08
CA HIS A 669 18.33 -16.02 -3.30
C HIS A 669 16.92 -15.84 -3.86
N SER A 670 16.76 -16.15 -5.14
CA SER A 670 15.51 -15.92 -5.87
C SER A 670 15.23 -17.00 -6.91
N ALA A 671 13.97 -17.37 -7.02
CA ALA A 671 13.48 -18.42 -7.89
C ALA A 671 12.38 -17.88 -8.82
N LEU A 672 12.41 -18.27 -10.09
CA LEU A 672 11.30 -17.98 -11.03
C LEU A 672 10.42 -19.23 -11.21
N VAL A 673 9.11 -19.04 -11.22
CA VAL A 673 8.10 -19.96 -11.76
C VAL A 673 7.40 -19.21 -12.89
N TYR A 674 7.40 -19.72 -14.12
CA TYR A 674 6.74 -19.06 -15.25
C TYR A 674 5.67 -19.98 -15.86
N THR A 675 4.40 -19.58 -15.78
CA THR A 675 3.26 -20.50 -15.92
C THR A 675 2.09 -19.93 -16.73
N PHE A 676 1.37 -20.81 -17.43
CA PHE A 676 -0.03 -20.58 -17.87
C PHE A 676 -1.06 -21.22 -16.94
N SER A 677 -0.61 -22.11 -16.04
CA SER A 677 -1.44 -22.91 -15.14
C SER A 677 -1.54 -22.30 -13.74
N SER A 678 -2.68 -22.50 -13.09
CA SER A 678 -2.83 -22.30 -11.65
C SER A 678 -2.34 -23.48 -10.81
N ASP A 679 -2.05 -24.63 -11.42
CA ASP A 679 -1.56 -25.84 -10.75
C ASP A 679 -0.02 -25.84 -10.69
N LEU A 680 0.51 -25.46 -9.52
CA LEU A 680 1.94 -25.39 -9.23
C LEU A 680 2.31 -26.47 -8.20
N ARG A 681 2.99 -27.52 -8.65
CA ARG A 681 3.27 -28.71 -7.82
C ARG A 681 4.13 -28.37 -6.61
N ASN A 682 3.66 -28.76 -5.42
CA ASN A 682 4.33 -28.55 -4.12
C ASN A 682 4.77 -27.11 -3.83
N MET A 683 4.18 -26.10 -4.48
CA MET A 683 4.60 -24.69 -4.32
C MET A 683 4.52 -24.23 -2.86
N GLY A 684 3.42 -24.53 -2.16
CA GLY A 684 3.26 -24.17 -0.74
C GLY A 684 4.35 -24.77 0.15
N TYR A 685 4.73 -26.03 -0.10
CA TYR A 685 5.80 -26.69 0.66
C TYR A 685 7.16 -26.01 0.41
N LEU A 686 7.49 -25.69 -0.85
CA LEU A 686 8.74 -25.03 -1.20
C LEU A 686 8.83 -23.63 -0.58
N ILE A 687 7.74 -22.85 -0.63
CA ILE A 687 7.68 -21.52 -0.01
C ILE A 687 7.96 -21.59 1.49
N GLU A 688 7.35 -22.54 2.19
CA GLU A 688 7.46 -22.69 3.65
C GLU A 688 8.84 -23.23 4.10
N ASN A 689 9.48 -24.06 3.28
CA ASN A 689 10.76 -24.70 3.62
C ASN A 689 11.98 -23.98 3.04
N LEU A 690 11.80 -22.91 2.26
CA LEU A 690 12.87 -22.07 1.71
C LEU A 690 12.61 -20.58 2.03
N PRO A 691 12.63 -20.19 3.32
CA PRO A 691 12.28 -18.83 3.74
C PRO A 691 13.25 -17.75 3.23
N ASP A 692 14.50 -18.12 2.94
CA ASP A 692 15.54 -17.20 2.44
C ASP A 692 15.52 -17.05 0.90
N VAL A 693 14.62 -17.77 0.22
CA VAL A 693 14.41 -17.70 -1.23
C VAL A 693 13.17 -16.87 -1.55
N LYS A 694 13.30 -15.87 -2.41
CA LYS A 694 12.17 -15.13 -3.00
C LYS A 694 11.63 -15.82 -4.23
N PHE A 695 10.36 -16.19 -4.20
CA PHE A 695 9.66 -16.82 -5.30
C PHE A 695 8.94 -15.79 -6.16
N TYR A 696 9.31 -15.67 -7.42
CA TYR A 696 8.60 -14.90 -8.44
C TYR A 696 7.70 -15.85 -9.22
N VAL A 697 6.39 -15.75 -9.03
CA VAL A 697 5.40 -16.50 -9.80
C VAL A 697 4.86 -15.61 -10.90
N ALA A 698 5.28 -15.87 -12.13
CA ALA A 698 5.00 -15.05 -13.29
C ALA A 698 4.05 -15.76 -14.27
N ALA A 699 3.09 -15.02 -14.83
CA ALA A 699 2.17 -15.53 -15.84
C ALA A 699 1.94 -14.49 -16.96
N PRO A 700 2.02 -14.88 -18.24
CA PRO A 700 1.70 -13.97 -19.35
C PRO A 700 0.25 -13.47 -19.30
N VAL A 701 -0.64 -14.25 -18.69
CA VAL A 701 -2.08 -14.00 -18.55
C VAL A 701 -2.44 -13.58 -17.12
N MET A 702 -3.70 -13.20 -16.91
CA MET A 702 -4.26 -12.99 -15.58
C MET A 702 -4.18 -14.27 -14.75
N VAL A 703 -3.56 -14.19 -13.57
CA VAL A 703 -3.48 -15.29 -12.61
C VAL A 703 -4.82 -15.55 -11.92
N ALA A 704 -5.06 -16.80 -11.52
CA ALA A 704 -6.21 -17.19 -10.70
C ALA A 704 -6.03 -16.79 -9.22
N ASP A 705 -7.14 -16.73 -8.47
CA ASP A 705 -7.13 -16.39 -7.04
C ASP A 705 -6.18 -17.30 -6.24
N SER A 706 -6.06 -18.59 -6.59
CA SER A 706 -5.16 -19.52 -5.92
C SER A 706 -3.68 -19.15 -6.01
N ILE A 707 -3.24 -18.48 -7.08
CA ILE A 707 -1.89 -17.93 -7.19
C ILE A 707 -1.80 -16.61 -6.41
N THR A 708 -2.83 -15.77 -6.50
CA THR A 708 -2.90 -14.50 -5.76
C THR A 708 -2.82 -14.73 -4.26
N ASP A 709 -3.45 -15.79 -3.74
CA ASP A 709 -3.42 -16.18 -2.32
C ASP A 709 -2.00 -16.45 -1.80
N LEU A 710 -1.05 -16.80 -2.69
CA LEU A 710 0.35 -16.96 -2.32
C LEU A 710 1.01 -15.66 -1.87
N LEU A 711 0.43 -14.48 -2.16
CA LEU A 711 0.89 -13.20 -1.63
C LEU A 711 0.75 -13.10 -0.10
N ALA A 712 0.06 -14.04 0.54
CA ALA A 712 0.07 -14.18 2.00
C ALA A 712 1.48 -14.50 2.56
N TYR A 713 2.37 -15.07 1.74
CA TYR A 713 3.74 -15.40 2.12
C TYR A 713 4.70 -14.23 1.78
N PRO A 714 5.53 -13.76 2.74
CA PRO A 714 6.38 -12.58 2.55
C PRO A 714 7.48 -12.79 1.49
N ASN A 715 7.89 -14.05 1.29
CA ASN A 715 8.88 -14.46 0.30
C ASN A 715 8.27 -14.81 -1.07
N VAL A 716 7.05 -14.37 -1.39
CA VAL A 716 6.42 -14.56 -2.71
C VAL A 716 6.14 -13.20 -3.39
N SER A 717 6.33 -13.13 -4.70
CA SER A 717 5.90 -12.04 -5.58
C SER A 717 5.12 -12.64 -6.75
N VAL A 718 3.98 -12.05 -7.10
CA VAL A 718 3.15 -12.50 -8.23
C VAL A 718 3.17 -11.46 -9.35
N LEU A 719 3.52 -11.91 -10.54
CA LEU A 719 3.49 -11.14 -11.77
C LEU A 719 2.36 -11.66 -12.66
N SER A 720 1.32 -10.86 -12.82
CA SER A 720 0.08 -11.21 -13.53
C SER A 720 -0.09 -10.31 -14.75
N ASP A 721 -0.50 -10.89 -15.88
CA ASP A 721 -0.74 -10.21 -17.15
C ASP A 721 0.52 -9.51 -17.70
N ILE A 722 1.62 -10.28 -17.82
CA ILE A 722 2.92 -9.76 -18.30
C ILE A 722 3.25 -10.07 -19.76
N ALA A 723 2.27 -10.52 -20.55
CA ALA A 723 2.46 -10.71 -21.99
C ALA A 723 3.00 -9.43 -22.67
N GLY A 724 3.96 -9.61 -23.58
CA GLY A 724 4.56 -8.52 -24.36
C GLY A 724 5.53 -7.63 -23.57
N GLN A 725 6.07 -8.09 -22.44
CA GLN A 725 7.04 -7.35 -21.61
C GLN A 725 8.44 -7.99 -21.61
N PRO A 726 9.17 -8.03 -22.74
CA PRO A 726 10.45 -8.73 -22.83
C PRO A 726 11.48 -8.24 -21.81
N ALA A 727 11.57 -6.92 -21.59
CA ALA A 727 12.51 -6.35 -20.62
C ALA A 727 12.24 -6.79 -19.17
N LEU A 728 10.98 -7.06 -18.80
CA LEU A 728 10.63 -7.57 -17.48
C LEU A 728 11.04 -9.05 -17.35
N ILE A 729 10.78 -9.86 -18.38
CA ILE A 729 11.22 -11.26 -18.41
C ILE A 729 12.75 -11.36 -18.42
N ASP A 730 13.43 -10.52 -19.21
CA ASP A 730 14.90 -10.45 -19.24
C ASP A 730 15.45 -10.10 -17.85
N SER A 731 14.85 -9.10 -17.19
CA SER A 731 15.22 -8.73 -15.81
C SER A 731 14.96 -9.86 -14.81
N LEU A 732 13.92 -10.67 -14.98
CA LEU A 732 13.65 -11.84 -14.13
C LEU A 732 14.66 -12.96 -14.38
N VAL A 733 14.99 -13.24 -15.64
CA VAL A 733 16.01 -14.24 -16.01
C VAL A 733 17.39 -13.80 -15.51
N GLU A 734 17.75 -12.52 -15.63
CA GLU A 734 19.01 -11.98 -15.11
C GLU A 734 19.04 -11.95 -13.58
N GLY A 735 17.92 -11.60 -12.94
CA GLY A 735 17.82 -11.41 -11.50
C GLY A 735 17.63 -12.67 -10.66
N CYS A 736 16.93 -13.70 -11.18
CA CYS A 736 16.66 -14.93 -10.43
C CYS A 736 17.85 -15.89 -10.45
N ASP A 737 18.11 -16.60 -9.35
CA ASP A 737 19.24 -17.54 -9.25
C ASP A 737 18.96 -18.88 -9.94
N PHE A 738 17.70 -19.31 -9.95
CA PHE A 738 17.27 -20.58 -10.56
C PHE A 738 15.80 -20.57 -11.02
N LEU A 739 15.45 -21.54 -11.86
CA LEU A 739 14.08 -21.74 -12.36
C LEU A 739 13.45 -22.97 -11.70
N LEU A 740 12.16 -22.87 -11.38
CA LEU A 740 11.32 -23.97 -10.92
C LEU A 740 10.32 -24.33 -12.03
N ASP A 741 10.59 -25.44 -12.72
CA ASP A 741 9.73 -26.05 -13.74
C ASP A 741 8.71 -26.97 -13.05
N ILE A 742 7.72 -26.34 -12.39
CA ILE A 742 6.73 -26.99 -11.52
C ILE A 742 5.27 -26.74 -11.95
N ASN A 743 5.06 -26.09 -13.10
CA ASN A 743 3.74 -25.84 -13.68
C ASN A 743 3.21 -27.09 -14.40
N ALA A 744 1.92 -27.38 -14.27
CA ALA A 744 1.32 -28.59 -14.85
C ALA A 744 1.02 -28.52 -16.36
N ASP A 745 0.83 -27.31 -16.91
CA ASP A 745 0.60 -27.06 -18.35
C ASP A 745 1.90 -26.76 -19.09
N ILE A 746 1.83 -26.61 -20.42
CA ILE A 746 2.98 -26.40 -21.32
C ILE A 746 4.02 -25.36 -20.85
N GLU A 747 5.27 -25.59 -21.26
CA GLU A 747 6.37 -24.62 -21.09
C GLU A 747 6.02 -23.27 -21.74
N VAL A 748 6.36 -22.18 -21.03
CA VAL A 748 6.12 -20.80 -21.46
C VAL A 748 7.38 -20.17 -22.06
N ASP A 749 7.29 -19.66 -23.29
CA ASP A 749 8.30 -18.86 -24.01
C ASP A 749 9.75 -19.40 -23.98
N GLY A 750 9.94 -20.72 -23.93
CA GLY A 750 11.27 -21.33 -23.94
C GLY A 750 12.11 -20.96 -22.71
N ILE A 751 11.46 -20.64 -21.58
CA ILE A 751 12.10 -20.11 -20.37
C ILE A 751 13.17 -21.06 -19.80
N ILE A 752 13.01 -22.37 -19.99
CA ILE A 752 13.97 -23.39 -19.54
C ILE A 752 15.30 -23.17 -20.26
N ARG A 753 15.26 -23.04 -21.59
CA ARG A 753 16.45 -22.76 -22.40
C ARG A 753 17.13 -21.46 -21.97
N ARG A 754 16.35 -20.41 -21.67
CA ARG A 754 16.89 -19.09 -21.29
C ARG A 754 17.68 -19.15 -19.98
N PHE A 755 17.20 -19.88 -18.98
CA PHE A 755 17.96 -20.08 -17.73
C PHE A 755 19.22 -20.91 -17.96
N GLN A 756 19.15 -21.93 -18.81
CA GLN A 756 20.32 -22.75 -19.15
C GLN A 756 21.39 -21.98 -19.91
N GLU A 757 21.01 -21.15 -20.88
CA GLU A 757 21.91 -20.25 -21.61
C GLU A 757 22.56 -19.22 -20.67
N ALA A 758 21.86 -18.81 -19.62
CA ALA A 758 22.38 -17.95 -18.55
C ALA A 758 23.26 -18.72 -17.53
N GLY A 759 23.42 -20.04 -17.66
CA GLY A 759 24.20 -20.89 -16.76
C GLY A 759 23.54 -21.13 -15.40
N LYS A 760 22.22 -20.99 -15.30
CA LYS A 760 21.44 -21.10 -14.06
C LYS A 760 20.68 -22.44 -14.01
N PRO A 761 20.60 -23.11 -12.85
CA PRO A 761 19.96 -24.41 -12.75
C PRO A 761 18.44 -24.34 -12.88
N VAL A 762 17.85 -25.44 -13.35
CA VAL A 762 16.40 -25.65 -13.48
C VAL A 762 16.03 -26.88 -12.67
N PHE A 763 15.16 -26.71 -11.67
CA PHE A 763 14.64 -27.80 -10.84
C PHE A 763 13.20 -28.13 -11.26
N ALA A 764 12.85 -29.40 -11.38
CA ALA A 764 11.54 -29.85 -11.84
C ALA A 764 11.04 -31.07 -11.06
N PHE A 765 9.72 -31.23 -10.91
CA PHE A 765 9.14 -32.49 -10.45
C PHE A 765 8.91 -33.43 -11.63
N GLU A 766 9.20 -34.73 -11.46
CA GLU A 766 9.08 -35.75 -12.53
C GLU A 766 7.70 -35.80 -13.20
N SER A 767 6.64 -35.48 -12.44
CA SER A 767 5.25 -35.49 -12.91
C SER A 767 4.90 -34.34 -13.86
N VAL A 768 5.65 -33.24 -13.82
CA VAL A 768 5.37 -32.00 -14.58
C VAL A 768 6.55 -31.47 -15.38
N ALA A 769 7.69 -32.16 -15.35
CA ALA A 769 8.88 -31.76 -16.09
C ALA A 769 8.61 -31.68 -17.60
N HIS A 770 8.99 -30.55 -18.21
CA HIS A 770 8.79 -30.31 -19.63
C HIS A 770 9.88 -30.94 -20.49
N GLY A 771 9.73 -32.24 -20.76
CA GLY A 771 10.69 -33.01 -21.57
C GLY A 771 12.08 -33.10 -20.93
N GLU A 772 13.01 -33.74 -21.63
CA GLU A 772 14.39 -33.90 -21.16
C GLU A 772 15.27 -32.75 -21.67
N GLN A 773 15.11 -31.57 -21.08
CA GLN A 773 15.86 -30.37 -21.44
C GLN A 773 17.10 -30.16 -20.56
N GLY A 774 17.33 -31.03 -19.58
CA GLY A 774 18.47 -30.94 -18.67
C GLY A 774 18.15 -30.35 -17.31
N GLN A 775 16.88 -30.37 -16.91
CA GLN A 775 16.40 -30.08 -15.56
C GLN A 775 16.93 -31.12 -14.54
N PHE A 776 16.96 -30.73 -13.26
CA PHE A 776 17.16 -31.65 -12.14
C PHE A 776 15.79 -32.17 -11.68
N LEU A 777 15.57 -33.48 -11.83
CA LEU A 777 14.28 -34.13 -11.57
C LEU A 777 14.18 -34.63 -10.13
N TYR A 778 13.01 -34.42 -9.52
CA TYR A 778 12.68 -34.89 -8.18
C TYR A 778 11.30 -35.55 -8.15
N ASP A 779 11.12 -36.49 -7.24
CA ASP A 779 9.82 -37.13 -7.01
C ASP A 779 8.86 -36.14 -6.34
N GLN A 780 7.65 -35.99 -6.89
CA GLN A 780 6.62 -35.12 -6.32
C GLN A 780 6.16 -35.59 -4.93
N ALA A 781 6.25 -36.88 -4.64
CA ALA A 781 5.93 -37.44 -3.33
C ALA A 781 6.96 -37.07 -2.25
N HIS A 782 8.16 -36.63 -2.66
CA HIS A 782 9.29 -36.31 -1.79
C HIS A 782 9.84 -34.88 -2.04
N PRO A 783 9.02 -33.82 -1.88
CA PRO A 783 9.44 -32.44 -2.15
C PRO A 783 10.58 -31.95 -1.26
N GLU A 784 10.82 -32.61 -0.12
CA GLU A 784 11.98 -32.38 0.75
C GLU A 784 13.31 -32.56 0.03
N GLU A 785 13.42 -33.47 -0.95
CA GLU A 785 14.66 -33.68 -1.70
C GLU A 785 15.00 -32.46 -2.56
N MET A 786 13.99 -31.87 -3.21
CA MET A 786 14.17 -30.66 -4.02
C MET A 786 14.53 -29.48 -3.12
N ALA A 787 13.85 -29.31 -2.00
CA ALA A 787 14.13 -28.24 -1.04
C ALA A 787 15.58 -28.32 -0.52
N LEU A 788 16.04 -29.50 -0.09
CA LEU A 788 17.42 -29.70 0.36
C LEU A 788 18.45 -29.43 -0.74
N ALA A 789 18.16 -29.81 -1.99
CA ALA A 789 19.03 -29.52 -3.11
C ALA A 789 19.14 -28.03 -3.43
N ILE A 790 18.01 -27.31 -3.37
CA ILE A 790 17.98 -25.86 -3.54
C ILE A 790 18.74 -25.18 -2.38
N GLU A 791 18.52 -25.62 -1.14
CA GLU A 791 19.22 -25.09 0.02
C GLU A 791 20.74 -25.28 -0.08
N ALA A 792 21.20 -26.48 -0.49
CA ALA A 792 22.62 -26.73 -0.76
C ALA A 792 23.15 -25.79 -1.85
N TYR A 793 22.47 -25.68 -2.99
CA TYR A 793 22.85 -24.77 -4.07
C TYR A 793 22.96 -23.31 -3.58
N CYS A 794 22.00 -22.84 -2.79
CA CYS A 794 22.03 -21.50 -2.20
C CYS A 794 23.24 -21.31 -1.27
N GLN A 795 23.57 -22.28 -0.43
CA GLN A 795 24.66 -22.17 0.56
C GLN A 795 26.07 -22.26 -0.05
N ASN A 796 26.28 -23.13 -1.03
CA ASN A 796 27.63 -23.48 -1.49
C ASN A 796 27.78 -23.65 -3.02
N GLY A 797 26.70 -23.45 -3.80
CA GLY A 797 26.71 -23.59 -5.25
C GLY A 797 26.77 -25.03 -5.76
N GLU A 798 26.59 -26.04 -4.89
CA GLU A 798 26.61 -27.45 -5.29
C GLU A 798 25.31 -27.84 -6.01
N LEU A 799 25.45 -28.44 -7.19
CA LEU A 799 24.34 -29.01 -7.96
C LEU A 799 24.26 -30.53 -7.74
N PRO A 800 23.06 -31.10 -7.55
CA PRO A 800 22.88 -32.54 -7.36
C PRO A 800 23.14 -33.33 -8.66
N VAL A 801 23.31 -34.65 -8.52
CA VAL A 801 23.44 -35.56 -9.67
C VAL A 801 22.08 -35.69 -10.36
N LYS A 802 22.03 -35.49 -11.68
CA LYS A 802 20.81 -35.65 -12.49
C LYS A 802 20.24 -37.08 -12.37
N LYS A 803 18.99 -37.22 -11.90
CA LYS A 803 18.19 -38.46 -11.89
C LYS A 803 17.34 -38.56 -13.17
N LEU A 804 17.12 -39.77 -13.69
CA LEU A 804 16.23 -40.07 -14.84
C LEU A 804 14.82 -40.46 -14.34
N GLN A 805 13.77 -40.17 -15.13
CA GLN A 805 12.36 -40.37 -14.79
C GLN A 805 12.00 -41.82 -14.40
N SER A 806 11.19 -42.00 -13.35
CA SER A 806 10.97 -43.30 -12.70
C SER A 806 9.71 -44.10 -13.13
N TYR A 807 8.68 -43.49 -13.72
CA TYR A 807 7.44 -44.19 -14.10
C TYR A 807 6.83 -43.67 -15.43
N PRO A 808 6.02 -44.49 -16.14
CA PRO A 808 5.38 -44.09 -17.40
C PRO A 808 4.26 -43.07 -17.17
N LYS A 809 4.11 -42.13 -18.11
CA LYS A 809 3.04 -41.13 -18.11
C LYS A 809 1.72 -41.72 -18.63
N VAL A 810 0.62 -41.51 -17.91
CA VAL A 810 -0.70 -42.09 -18.26
C VAL A 810 -1.79 -41.02 -18.23
N LEU A 811 -2.42 -40.76 -19.38
CA LEU A 811 -3.56 -39.86 -19.49
C LEU A 811 -4.70 -40.33 -18.59
N ASP A 812 -5.39 -39.41 -17.92
CA ASP A 812 -6.54 -39.74 -17.10
C ASP A 812 -7.73 -40.29 -17.94
N ILE A 813 -8.79 -40.74 -17.27
CA ILE A 813 -9.99 -41.28 -17.93
C ILE A 813 -10.60 -40.26 -18.91
N GLN A 814 -10.66 -38.98 -18.54
CA GLN A 814 -11.29 -37.95 -19.35
C GLN A 814 -10.48 -37.61 -20.60
N GLN A 815 -9.17 -37.42 -20.44
CA GLN A 815 -8.20 -37.16 -21.50
C GLN A 815 -8.12 -38.35 -22.47
N SER A 816 -8.12 -39.57 -21.93
CA SER A 816 -8.13 -40.79 -22.75
C SER A 816 -9.40 -40.88 -23.60
N LEU A 817 -10.57 -40.57 -23.02
CA LEU A 817 -11.82 -40.56 -23.77
C LEU A 817 -11.88 -39.44 -24.81
N ASP A 818 -11.33 -38.25 -24.52
CA ASP A 818 -11.20 -37.17 -25.51
C ASP A 818 -10.33 -37.62 -26.69
N TYR A 819 -9.17 -38.21 -26.40
CA TYR A 819 -8.26 -38.70 -27.42
C TYR A 819 -8.93 -39.73 -28.34
N ILE A 820 -9.66 -40.70 -27.76
CA ILE A 820 -10.38 -41.71 -28.54
C ILE A 820 -11.50 -41.07 -29.38
N LEU A 821 -12.23 -40.10 -28.85
CA LEU A 821 -13.30 -39.39 -29.56
C LEU A 821 -12.76 -38.53 -30.70
N GLU A 822 -11.62 -37.87 -30.49
CA GLU A 822 -10.97 -36.99 -31.47
C GLU A 822 -10.36 -37.80 -32.62
N HIS A 823 -9.65 -38.88 -32.31
CA HIS A 823 -8.85 -39.61 -33.29
C HIS A 823 -9.51 -40.90 -33.80
N HIS A 824 -10.65 -41.31 -33.22
CA HIS A 824 -11.30 -42.59 -33.51
C HIS A 824 -10.36 -43.80 -33.33
N SER A 825 -9.49 -43.74 -32.33
CA SER A 825 -8.48 -44.76 -32.08
C SER A 825 -9.08 -46.12 -31.75
N SER A 826 -8.37 -47.19 -32.14
CA SER A 826 -8.49 -48.51 -31.51
C SER A 826 -7.80 -48.48 -30.14
N VAL A 827 -8.22 -49.33 -29.21
CA VAL A 827 -7.74 -49.28 -27.82
C VAL A 827 -7.30 -50.67 -27.36
N ILE A 828 -6.05 -50.76 -26.90
CA ILE A 828 -5.55 -51.90 -26.12
C ILE A 828 -5.39 -51.47 -24.67
N ARG A 829 -5.80 -52.31 -23.73
CA ARG A 829 -5.77 -51.99 -22.30
C ARG A 829 -4.86 -52.95 -21.56
N TYR A 830 -4.03 -52.49 -20.64
CA TYR A 830 -3.23 -53.36 -19.78
C TYR A 830 -3.70 -53.17 -18.34
N GLY A 831 -4.01 -54.29 -17.67
CA GLY A 831 -4.24 -54.36 -16.24
C GLY A 831 -3.20 -55.20 -15.52
N ASP A 832 -3.49 -55.49 -14.27
CA ASP A 832 -2.72 -56.41 -13.42
C ASP A 832 -2.62 -57.82 -14.02
N GLY A 833 -3.72 -58.35 -14.57
CA GLY A 833 -3.72 -59.67 -15.18
C GLY A 833 -2.85 -59.81 -16.44
N GLU A 834 -2.74 -58.76 -17.26
CA GLU A 834 -1.80 -58.76 -18.39
C GLU A 834 -0.35 -58.70 -17.92
N MET A 835 -0.07 -57.99 -16.84
CA MET A 835 1.26 -57.97 -16.24
C MET A 835 1.66 -59.36 -15.71
N ASP A 836 0.74 -60.06 -15.03
CA ASP A 836 0.97 -61.43 -14.57
C ASP A 836 1.32 -62.38 -15.73
N ILE A 837 0.60 -62.28 -16.86
CA ILE A 837 0.90 -63.08 -18.06
C ILE A 837 2.26 -62.73 -18.65
N MET A 838 2.57 -61.44 -18.78
CA MET A 838 3.88 -60.97 -19.24
C MET A 838 5.02 -61.45 -18.33
N MET A 839 4.75 -61.73 -17.06
CA MET A 839 5.74 -62.21 -16.09
C MET A 839 5.80 -63.73 -15.94
N GLY A 840 5.00 -64.48 -16.71
CA GLY A 840 5.10 -65.94 -16.77
C GLY A 840 3.97 -66.70 -16.06
N HIS A 841 2.90 -66.01 -15.65
CA HIS A 841 1.80 -66.59 -14.88
C HIS A 841 0.51 -66.70 -15.72
N GLY A 842 -0.36 -67.65 -15.37
CA GLY A 842 -1.72 -67.70 -15.92
C GLY A 842 -2.69 -66.93 -15.03
N ILE A 843 -3.83 -66.51 -15.58
CA ILE A 843 -4.91 -65.84 -14.84
C ILE A 843 -6.19 -66.69 -14.87
N PRO A 844 -7.19 -66.45 -14.00
CA PRO A 844 -8.34 -67.35 -13.82
C PRO A 844 -9.11 -67.74 -15.10
N TYR A 845 -9.13 -66.89 -16.12
CA TYR A 845 -9.85 -67.11 -17.38
C TYR A 845 -8.91 -67.27 -18.60
N GLN A 846 -7.59 -67.30 -18.40
CA GLN A 846 -6.61 -67.54 -19.46
C GLN A 846 -5.37 -68.24 -18.89
N ASP A 847 -5.19 -69.50 -19.26
CA ASP A 847 -3.99 -70.27 -18.95
C ASP A 847 -2.77 -69.59 -19.60
N TYR A 848 -1.61 -69.73 -18.95
CA TYR A 848 -0.36 -69.18 -19.46
C TYR A 848 -0.01 -69.76 -20.83
N ASP A 849 0.20 -68.87 -21.80
CA ASP A 849 0.71 -69.19 -23.13
C ASP A 849 1.90 -68.26 -23.41
N VAL A 850 3.05 -68.85 -23.76
CA VAL A 850 4.29 -68.09 -23.98
C VAL A 850 4.18 -67.15 -25.18
N THR A 851 3.42 -67.52 -26.21
CA THR A 851 3.22 -66.72 -27.41
C THR A 851 2.36 -65.49 -27.10
N LEU A 852 1.31 -65.67 -26.30
CA LEU A 852 0.49 -64.56 -25.79
C LEU A 852 1.34 -63.61 -24.95
N ALA A 853 2.15 -64.13 -24.02
CA ALA A 853 3.01 -63.31 -23.18
C ALA A 853 4.01 -62.48 -23.99
N GLU A 854 4.63 -63.07 -25.03
CA GLU A 854 5.52 -62.35 -25.94
C GLU A 854 4.79 -61.27 -26.75
N GLN A 855 3.59 -61.57 -27.25
CA GLN A 855 2.78 -60.55 -27.96
C GLN A 855 2.42 -59.38 -27.05
N LEU A 856 2.02 -59.65 -25.81
CA LEU A 856 1.71 -58.61 -24.83
C LEU A 856 2.93 -57.74 -24.50
N ARG A 857 4.13 -58.35 -24.32
CA ARG A 857 5.38 -57.60 -24.12
C ARG A 857 5.75 -56.72 -25.31
N ASN A 858 5.46 -57.16 -26.54
CA ASN A 858 5.75 -56.37 -27.73
C ASN A 858 4.77 -55.20 -27.92
N MET A 859 3.48 -55.41 -27.62
CA MET A 859 2.45 -54.40 -27.82
C MET A 859 2.48 -53.27 -26.77
N ILE A 860 2.86 -53.57 -25.52
CA ILE A 860 2.94 -52.56 -24.45
C ILE A 860 4.07 -51.53 -24.68
N GLN A 861 5.09 -51.88 -25.47
CA GLN A 861 6.21 -51.01 -25.84
C GLN A 861 5.87 -50.06 -27.00
N LEU A 862 4.70 -50.20 -27.63
CA LEU A 862 4.32 -49.38 -28.78
C LEU A 862 3.96 -47.96 -28.34
N GLU A 863 4.36 -46.97 -29.14
CA GLU A 863 3.89 -45.60 -28.99
C GLU A 863 2.39 -45.50 -29.23
N SER A 864 1.72 -44.74 -28.36
CA SER A 864 0.33 -44.34 -28.58
C SER A 864 0.25 -43.43 -29.80
N SER A 865 -0.72 -43.70 -30.67
CA SER A 865 -0.91 -43.04 -31.97
C SER A 865 -2.38 -42.77 -32.24
N PRO A 866 -2.74 -41.90 -33.22
CA PRO A 866 -4.13 -41.68 -33.58
C PRO A 866 -4.89 -42.97 -33.95
N GLU A 867 -4.22 -43.96 -34.54
CA GLU A 867 -4.83 -45.24 -34.95
C GLU A 867 -4.96 -46.24 -33.79
N LEU A 868 -4.04 -46.21 -32.82
CA LEU A 868 -3.98 -47.16 -31.72
C LEU A 868 -3.52 -46.47 -30.44
N LEU A 869 -4.40 -46.42 -29.44
CA LEU A 869 -4.09 -45.98 -28.09
C LEU A 869 -3.74 -47.19 -27.22
N VAL A 870 -2.54 -47.18 -26.63
CA VAL A 870 -2.09 -48.17 -25.66
C VAL A 870 -2.40 -47.65 -24.27
N CYS A 871 -3.14 -48.40 -23.47
CA CYS A 871 -3.56 -47.96 -22.16
C CYS A 871 -2.93 -48.76 -21.01
N LEU A 872 -2.60 -48.08 -19.91
CA LEU A 872 -2.14 -48.64 -18.64
C LEU A 872 -3.05 -48.21 -17.48
N SER A 873 -2.92 -48.85 -16.33
CA SER A 873 -3.51 -48.32 -15.09
C SER A 873 -2.91 -46.94 -14.80
N ASP A 874 -3.75 -45.93 -14.56
CA ASP A 874 -3.32 -44.55 -14.26
C ASP A 874 -2.92 -44.37 -12.78
N VAL A 875 -2.37 -45.43 -12.18
CA VAL A 875 -2.01 -45.54 -10.76
C VAL A 875 -0.62 -44.98 -10.46
N PHE A 876 0.11 -44.51 -11.48
CA PHE A 876 1.47 -43.97 -11.36
C PHE A 876 1.50 -42.50 -10.92
N GLU A 877 0.39 -41.78 -11.09
CA GLU A 877 0.30 -40.33 -10.83
C GLU A 877 -0.38 -40.00 -9.48
N GLY A 878 -0.74 -41.03 -8.70
CA GLY A 878 -1.41 -40.89 -7.40
C GLY A 878 -2.40 -42.02 -7.11
N LEU A 879 -2.59 -42.35 -5.83
CA LEU A 879 -3.49 -43.42 -5.37
C LEU A 879 -4.64 -42.90 -4.48
N GLU A 880 -4.56 -41.66 -4.02
CA GLU A 880 -5.45 -41.00 -3.06
C GLU A 880 -6.92 -40.93 -3.50
N ARG A 881 -7.18 -40.98 -4.81
CA ARG A 881 -8.54 -41.03 -5.36
C ARG A 881 -9.24 -42.38 -5.19
N TYR A 882 -8.49 -43.43 -4.85
CA TYR A 882 -9.02 -44.80 -4.70
C TYR A 882 -9.35 -45.15 -3.25
N LYS A 883 -10.19 -46.18 -3.08
CA LYS A 883 -10.47 -46.79 -1.77
C LYS A 883 -9.23 -47.48 -1.21
N SER A 884 -9.14 -47.57 0.11
CA SER A 884 -8.04 -48.21 0.85
C SER A 884 -7.63 -49.58 0.31
N GLU A 885 -8.59 -50.41 -0.08
CA GLU A 885 -8.38 -51.75 -0.59
C GLU A 885 -7.66 -51.73 -1.94
N ALA A 886 -8.03 -50.81 -2.82
CA ALA A 886 -7.38 -50.61 -4.11
C ALA A 886 -5.99 -49.97 -3.96
N VAL A 887 -5.84 -49.02 -3.03
CA VAL A 887 -4.54 -48.41 -2.70
C VAL A 887 -3.56 -49.50 -2.25
N ASN A 888 -3.95 -50.31 -1.27
CA ASN A 888 -3.09 -51.38 -0.73
C ASN A 888 -2.69 -52.39 -1.81
N PHE A 889 -3.62 -52.76 -2.68
CA PHE A 889 -3.34 -53.66 -3.80
C PHE A 889 -2.33 -53.06 -4.77
N TRP A 890 -2.58 -51.84 -5.27
CA TRP A 890 -1.71 -51.22 -6.27
C TRP A 890 -0.33 -50.87 -5.74
N GLN A 891 -0.20 -50.50 -4.46
CA GLN A 891 1.12 -50.30 -3.84
C GLN A 891 1.97 -51.58 -3.87
N MET A 892 1.38 -52.72 -3.47
CA MET A 892 2.09 -54.00 -3.52
C MET A 892 2.40 -54.43 -4.96
N HIS A 893 1.47 -54.21 -5.88
CA HIS A 893 1.63 -54.55 -7.30
C HIS A 893 2.73 -53.74 -7.97
N LEU A 894 2.74 -52.42 -7.77
CA LEU A 894 3.74 -51.52 -8.36
C LEU A 894 5.14 -51.83 -7.84
N GLU A 895 5.28 -52.12 -6.54
CA GLU A 895 6.57 -52.52 -5.97
C GLU A 895 7.05 -53.86 -6.54
N GLN A 896 6.16 -54.85 -6.63
CA GLN A 896 6.49 -56.18 -7.16
C GLN A 896 6.93 -56.13 -8.64
N TYR A 897 6.32 -55.26 -9.44
CA TYR A 897 6.52 -55.22 -10.90
C TYR A 897 7.27 -53.97 -11.39
N LYS A 898 7.90 -53.20 -10.50
CA LYS A 898 8.63 -51.96 -10.82
C LYS A 898 9.59 -52.11 -12.00
N GLU A 899 10.45 -53.13 -11.95
CA GLU A 899 11.42 -53.44 -13.01
C GLU A 899 10.75 -53.79 -14.35
N ALA A 900 9.58 -54.43 -14.32
CA ALA A 900 8.83 -54.79 -15.52
C ALA A 900 8.21 -53.55 -16.18
N TYR A 901 7.64 -52.64 -15.40
CA TYR A 901 7.14 -51.36 -15.92
C TYR A 901 8.27 -50.54 -16.53
N HIS A 902 9.41 -50.38 -15.83
CA HIS A 902 10.59 -49.72 -16.38
C HIS A 902 11.10 -50.33 -17.68
N ARG A 903 11.09 -51.66 -17.76
CA ARG A 903 11.64 -52.38 -18.92
C ARG A 903 10.71 -52.33 -20.14
N PHE A 904 9.40 -52.41 -19.94
CA PHE A 904 8.45 -52.63 -21.03
C PHE A 904 7.59 -51.40 -21.35
N CYS A 905 7.47 -50.42 -20.46
CA CYS A 905 6.63 -49.24 -20.69
C CYS A 905 7.49 -48.06 -21.16
N THR A 906 7.88 -48.09 -22.44
CA THR A 906 8.84 -47.14 -23.02
C THR A 906 8.20 -46.01 -23.84
N ALA A 907 6.87 -46.01 -24.00
CA ALA A 907 6.19 -45.01 -24.81
C ALA A 907 6.17 -43.63 -24.14
N SER A 908 6.11 -42.58 -24.97
CA SER A 908 6.02 -41.19 -24.52
C SER A 908 4.78 -40.89 -23.67
N PHE A 909 3.67 -41.60 -23.91
CA PHE A 909 2.46 -41.60 -23.08
C PHE A 909 1.58 -42.83 -23.33
N TYR A 910 0.73 -43.13 -22.35
CA TYR A 910 -0.31 -44.16 -22.40
C TYR A 910 -1.68 -43.56 -22.10
N GLY A 911 -2.76 -44.19 -22.58
CA GLY A 911 -4.13 -43.91 -22.11
C GLY A 911 -4.46 -44.63 -20.80
N SER A 912 -5.55 -44.27 -20.14
CA SER A 912 -6.03 -44.97 -18.93
C SER A 912 -6.79 -46.24 -19.29
N THR A 913 -6.43 -47.36 -18.66
CA THR A 913 -7.17 -48.63 -18.72
C THR A 913 -8.50 -48.53 -17.96
N PHE A 914 -8.63 -47.55 -17.05
CA PHE A 914 -9.82 -47.36 -16.22
C PHE A 914 -10.95 -46.60 -16.92
N ILE A 915 -10.81 -46.29 -18.22
CA ILE A 915 -11.96 -45.94 -19.06
C ILE A 915 -13.09 -47.00 -18.99
N SER A 916 -12.76 -48.26 -18.68
CA SER A 916 -13.72 -49.33 -18.45
C SER A 916 -13.99 -49.64 -16.98
N ARG A 917 -13.40 -48.90 -16.03
CA ARG A 917 -13.59 -49.07 -14.58
C ARG A 917 -13.79 -47.72 -13.86
N PRO A 918 -14.73 -46.87 -14.30
CA PRO A 918 -14.82 -45.50 -13.81
C PRO A 918 -15.62 -45.36 -12.49
N TYR A 919 -15.89 -46.43 -11.72
CA TYR A 919 -16.83 -46.36 -10.59
C TYR A 919 -16.39 -47.07 -9.31
N MET A 920 -16.16 -48.39 -9.32
CA MET A 920 -16.14 -49.19 -8.09
C MET A 920 -14.98 -48.85 -7.15
N ASP A 921 -13.79 -48.66 -7.71
CA ASP A 921 -12.54 -48.49 -6.96
C ASP A 921 -12.34 -47.02 -6.49
N LEU A 922 -13.14 -46.08 -6.99
CA LEU A 922 -13.07 -44.67 -6.61
C LEU A 922 -13.63 -44.42 -5.20
N LYS A 923 -12.94 -43.54 -4.45
CA LYS A 923 -13.39 -43.00 -3.17
C LYS A 923 -14.51 -41.99 -3.36
N ASP A 924 -14.30 -41.00 -4.23
CA ASP A 924 -15.36 -40.10 -4.71
C ASP A 924 -15.90 -40.61 -6.05
N LYS A 925 -17.20 -40.87 -6.08
CA LYS A 925 -17.90 -41.43 -7.24
C LYS A 925 -18.61 -40.37 -8.08
N SER A 926 -18.53 -39.10 -7.69
CA SER A 926 -19.22 -37.97 -8.34
C SER A 926 -18.91 -37.88 -9.84
N ALA A 927 -17.65 -38.07 -10.23
CA ALA A 927 -17.18 -38.00 -11.62
C ALA A 927 -17.68 -39.15 -12.52
N SER A 928 -18.08 -40.28 -11.93
CA SER A 928 -18.45 -41.50 -12.67
C SER A 928 -19.60 -41.25 -13.67
N VAL A 929 -20.56 -40.39 -13.29
CA VAL A 929 -21.70 -40.02 -14.16
C VAL A 929 -21.18 -39.45 -15.48
N ALA A 930 -20.29 -38.45 -15.40
CA ALA A 930 -19.72 -37.79 -16.56
C ALA A 930 -18.86 -38.75 -17.39
N HIS A 931 -18.10 -39.64 -16.74
CA HIS A 931 -17.31 -40.67 -17.42
C HIS A 931 -18.18 -41.65 -18.21
N PHE A 932 -19.26 -42.18 -17.64
CA PHE A 932 -20.18 -43.06 -18.36
C PHE A 932 -20.90 -42.33 -19.50
N GLU A 933 -21.38 -41.10 -19.28
CA GLU A 933 -22.00 -40.29 -20.34
C GLU A 933 -21.04 -40.06 -21.51
N LYS A 934 -19.78 -39.76 -21.22
CA LYS A 934 -18.74 -39.55 -22.24
C LYS A 934 -18.37 -40.85 -22.94
N LEU A 935 -18.26 -41.95 -22.21
CA LEU A 935 -17.99 -43.27 -22.78
C LEU A 935 -19.11 -43.69 -23.75
N LYS A 936 -20.39 -43.45 -23.41
CA LYS A 936 -21.53 -43.73 -24.30
C LYS A 936 -21.48 -42.94 -25.62
N LYS A 937 -20.73 -41.84 -25.70
CA LYS A 937 -20.51 -41.11 -26.97
C LYS A 937 -19.68 -41.91 -27.98
N LEU A 938 -18.87 -42.88 -27.54
CA LEU A 938 -18.06 -43.70 -28.44
C LEU A 938 -18.90 -44.53 -29.43
N TRP A 939 -20.14 -44.85 -29.05
CA TRP A 939 -21.10 -45.63 -29.85
C TRP A 939 -22.43 -44.93 -30.12
N ASP A 940 -22.57 -43.64 -29.79
CA ASP A 940 -23.83 -42.92 -30.00
C ASP A 940 -24.22 -42.92 -31.47
N LYS A 941 -25.36 -43.55 -31.78
CA LYS A 941 -25.89 -43.72 -33.14
C LYS A 941 -24.91 -44.41 -34.11
N ARG A 942 -24.08 -45.33 -33.60
CA ARG A 942 -23.19 -46.17 -34.42
C ARG A 942 -23.67 -47.62 -34.41
N ASP A 943 -23.42 -48.33 -35.50
CA ASP A 943 -23.57 -49.78 -35.54
C ASP A 943 -22.39 -50.43 -34.79
N ILE A 944 -22.68 -51.33 -33.85
CA ILE A 944 -21.65 -51.93 -32.99
C ILE A 944 -21.64 -53.46 -33.09
N LEU A 945 -20.43 -54.03 -33.05
CA LEU A 945 -20.19 -55.46 -32.99
C LEU A 945 -19.53 -55.80 -31.64
N ILE A 946 -20.27 -56.43 -30.74
CA ILE A 946 -19.76 -56.87 -29.45
C ILE A 946 -19.19 -58.28 -29.57
N VAL A 947 -17.95 -58.46 -29.14
CA VAL A 947 -17.25 -59.74 -29.12
C VAL A 947 -16.95 -60.07 -27.66
N GLU A 948 -17.68 -61.05 -27.13
CA GLU A 948 -17.75 -61.31 -25.69
C GLU A 948 -17.75 -62.81 -25.38
N GLY A 949 -17.47 -63.15 -24.12
CA GLY A 949 -17.53 -64.52 -23.63
C GLY A 949 -18.96 -65.02 -23.50
N GLU A 950 -19.15 -66.35 -23.58
CA GLU A 950 -20.47 -67.01 -23.51
C GLU A 950 -21.36 -66.56 -22.34
N ASN A 951 -20.75 -66.27 -21.19
CA ASN A 951 -21.47 -65.87 -19.99
C ASN A 951 -21.48 -64.35 -19.74
N SER A 952 -20.78 -63.53 -20.56
CA SER A 952 -20.65 -62.08 -20.36
C SER A 952 -21.99 -61.35 -20.47
N ARG A 953 -22.73 -61.60 -21.56
CA ARG A 953 -24.05 -61.00 -21.84
C ARG A 953 -24.11 -59.49 -21.59
N SER A 954 -23.10 -58.76 -22.03
CA SER A 954 -22.94 -57.34 -21.75
C SER A 954 -24.09 -56.51 -22.34
N GLY A 955 -24.64 -55.61 -21.54
CA GLY A 955 -25.86 -54.86 -21.83
C GLY A 955 -27.17 -55.59 -21.55
N VAL A 956 -27.15 -56.90 -21.25
CA VAL A 956 -28.39 -57.60 -20.83
C VAL A 956 -28.69 -57.24 -19.39
N GLY A 957 -29.87 -56.65 -19.16
CA GLY A 957 -30.33 -56.22 -17.84
C GLY A 957 -30.11 -54.73 -17.54
N ASN A 958 -29.45 -53.97 -18.43
CA ASN A 958 -29.20 -52.54 -18.27
C ASN A 958 -29.29 -51.77 -19.60
N ASP A 959 -29.13 -50.44 -19.54
CA ASP A 959 -29.25 -49.50 -20.66
C ASP A 959 -27.90 -49.03 -21.24
N LEU A 960 -26.82 -49.80 -21.07
CA LEU A 960 -25.45 -49.39 -21.45
C LEU A 960 -25.33 -49.08 -22.94
N PHE A 961 -25.94 -49.89 -23.80
CA PHE A 961 -25.83 -49.79 -25.27
C PHE A 961 -27.09 -49.25 -25.96
N ASP A 962 -28.08 -48.75 -25.22
CA ASP A 962 -29.38 -48.31 -25.77
C ASP A 962 -29.27 -47.17 -26.79
N ASN A 963 -28.19 -46.39 -26.76
CA ASN A 963 -27.94 -45.29 -27.69
C ASN A 963 -27.15 -45.70 -28.94
N ALA A 964 -26.81 -46.99 -29.11
CA ALA A 964 -26.27 -47.51 -30.35
C ALA A 964 -27.36 -47.60 -31.45
N GLN A 965 -26.95 -47.52 -32.73
CA GLN A 965 -27.88 -47.66 -33.85
C GLN A 965 -28.32 -49.11 -34.06
N SER A 966 -27.38 -50.05 -33.96
CA SER A 966 -27.65 -51.49 -33.96
C SER A 966 -26.56 -52.23 -33.21
N VAL A 967 -26.88 -53.45 -32.72
CA VAL A 967 -25.96 -54.30 -31.98
C VAL A 967 -25.94 -55.68 -32.61
N GLU A 968 -24.76 -56.14 -33.00
CA GLU A 968 -24.49 -57.54 -33.36
C GLU A 968 -23.47 -58.16 -32.39
N ARG A 969 -23.47 -59.48 -32.26
CA ARG A 969 -22.66 -60.20 -31.27
C ARG A 969 -21.95 -61.42 -31.84
N ILE A 970 -20.67 -61.57 -31.49
CA ILE A 970 -19.90 -62.80 -31.68
C ILE A 970 -19.61 -63.38 -30.30
N ILE A 971 -20.11 -64.59 -30.06
CA ILE A 971 -19.95 -65.26 -28.77
C ILE A 971 -18.76 -66.20 -28.83
N CYS A 972 -17.84 -66.03 -27.88
CA CYS A 972 -16.59 -66.77 -27.78
C CYS A 972 -16.51 -67.55 -26.46
N PRO A 973 -15.52 -68.45 -26.31
CA PRO A 973 -15.28 -69.15 -25.04
C PRO A 973 -15.05 -68.17 -23.89
N SER A 974 -15.66 -68.40 -22.73
CA SER A 974 -15.45 -67.56 -21.53
C SER A 974 -14.09 -67.78 -20.85
N ARG A 975 -13.39 -68.86 -21.21
CA ARG A 975 -12.03 -69.18 -20.76
C ARG A 975 -11.16 -69.61 -21.95
N ASN A 976 -9.87 -69.21 -21.93
CA ASN A 976 -8.87 -69.57 -22.93
C ASN A 976 -9.25 -69.14 -24.37
N ALA A 977 -9.91 -67.99 -24.51
CA ALA A 977 -10.30 -67.44 -25.81
C ALA A 977 -9.10 -67.26 -26.77
N TYR A 978 -7.90 -67.07 -26.24
CA TYR A 978 -6.69 -66.94 -27.05
C TYR A 978 -6.41 -68.18 -27.91
N SER A 979 -6.77 -69.38 -27.43
CA SER A 979 -6.65 -70.62 -28.21
C SER A 979 -7.49 -70.64 -29.50
N LYS A 980 -8.45 -69.70 -29.61
CA LYS A 980 -9.34 -69.48 -30.76
C LYS A 980 -9.14 -68.11 -31.40
N VAL A 981 -8.06 -67.38 -31.08
CA VAL A 981 -7.84 -65.99 -31.52
C VAL A 981 -7.95 -65.82 -33.04
N GLN A 982 -7.43 -66.77 -33.82
CA GLN A 982 -7.51 -66.72 -35.28
C GLN A 982 -8.96 -66.84 -35.78
N SER A 983 -9.72 -67.82 -35.31
CA SER A 983 -11.13 -67.99 -35.69
C SER A 983 -12.00 -66.81 -35.25
N ILE A 984 -11.68 -66.22 -34.09
CA ILE A 984 -12.38 -65.03 -33.59
C ILE A 984 -12.08 -63.83 -34.50
N GLN A 985 -10.80 -63.63 -34.86
CA GLN A 985 -10.41 -62.56 -35.77
C GLN A 985 -11.09 -62.69 -37.14
N GLU A 986 -11.10 -63.89 -37.73
CA GLU A 986 -11.76 -64.16 -39.01
C GLU A 986 -13.27 -63.87 -38.96
N ALA A 987 -13.93 -64.21 -37.84
CA ALA A 987 -15.34 -63.89 -37.64
C ALA A 987 -15.59 -62.39 -37.50
N ILE A 988 -14.72 -61.66 -36.78
CA ILE A 988 -14.82 -60.20 -36.67
C ILE A 988 -14.68 -59.56 -38.04
N GLU A 989 -13.64 -59.91 -38.80
CA GLU A 989 -13.38 -59.34 -40.12
C GLU A 989 -14.55 -59.52 -41.10
N LYS A 990 -15.30 -60.62 -40.96
CA LYS A 990 -16.50 -60.87 -41.76
C LYS A 990 -17.69 -59.97 -41.39
N HIS A 991 -17.79 -59.53 -40.14
CA HIS A 991 -18.97 -58.86 -39.60
C HIS A 991 -18.75 -57.38 -39.21
N ALA A 992 -17.49 -56.90 -39.21
CA ALA A 992 -17.11 -55.57 -38.71
C ALA A 992 -17.29 -54.41 -39.69
N ASP A 993 -17.67 -54.67 -40.95
CA ASP A 993 -17.79 -53.60 -41.96
C ASP A 993 -18.76 -52.50 -41.50
N GLY A 994 -18.27 -51.25 -41.49
CA GLY A 994 -18.99 -50.06 -41.02
C GLY A 994 -19.25 -49.99 -39.50
N LYS A 995 -18.77 -50.95 -38.69
CA LYS A 995 -19.08 -51.06 -37.26
C LYS A 995 -17.88 -50.74 -36.37
N VAL A 996 -18.16 -50.33 -35.13
CA VAL A 996 -17.16 -50.34 -34.05
C VAL A 996 -17.15 -51.72 -33.42
N VAL A 997 -15.96 -52.29 -33.25
CA VAL A 997 -15.80 -53.58 -32.58
C VAL A 997 -15.50 -53.35 -31.09
N PHE A 998 -16.37 -53.84 -30.21
CA PHE A 998 -16.10 -53.87 -28.77
C PHE A 998 -15.65 -55.25 -28.33
N LEU A 999 -14.48 -55.31 -27.70
CA LEU A 999 -13.83 -56.55 -27.30
C LEU A 999 -13.89 -56.70 -25.78
N MET A 1000 -14.38 -57.84 -25.30
CA MET A 1000 -14.50 -58.19 -23.88
C MET A 1000 -14.03 -59.63 -23.64
N LEU A 1001 -12.80 -59.93 -24.06
CA LEU A 1001 -12.21 -61.28 -24.08
C LEU A 1001 -10.88 -61.37 -23.31
N GLY A 1002 -10.72 -60.58 -22.26
CA GLY A 1002 -9.50 -60.55 -21.44
C GLY A 1002 -8.23 -60.28 -22.28
N PRO A 1003 -7.13 -61.01 -22.07
CA PRO A 1003 -5.88 -60.86 -22.82
C PRO A 1003 -6.04 -60.96 -24.36
N THR A 1004 -7.00 -61.76 -24.82
CA THR A 1004 -7.27 -61.97 -26.26
C THR A 1004 -7.74 -60.69 -26.94
N ALA A 1005 -8.45 -59.81 -26.20
CA ALA A 1005 -8.93 -58.54 -26.73
C ALA A 1005 -7.78 -57.63 -27.20
N LYS A 1006 -6.62 -57.65 -26.53
CA LYS A 1006 -5.50 -56.77 -26.84
C LYS A 1006 -4.87 -57.16 -28.17
N VAL A 1007 -4.65 -58.47 -28.35
CA VAL A 1007 -4.14 -59.05 -29.59
C VAL A 1007 -5.08 -58.76 -30.76
N LEU A 1008 -6.39 -58.93 -30.57
CA LEU A 1008 -7.39 -58.64 -31.59
C LEU A 1008 -7.44 -57.14 -31.93
N ALA A 1009 -7.48 -56.25 -30.94
CA ALA A 1009 -7.51 -54.81 -31.15
C ALA A 1009 -6.28 -54.31 -31.91
N TYR A 1010 -5.09 -54.84 -31.59
CA TYR A 1010 -3.86 -54.53 -32.32
C TYR A 1010 -3.93 -55.01 -33.79
N HIS A 1011 -4.35 -56.24 -34.05
CA HIS A 1011 -4.42 -56.75 -35.43
C HIS A 1011 -5.50 -56.07 -36.26
N LEU A 1012 -6.66 -55.77 -35.66
CA LEU A 1012 -7.77 -55.08 -36.32
C LEU A 1012 -7.43 -53.61 -36.62
N SER A 1013 -6.73 -52.92 -35.72
CA SER A 1013 -6.28 -51.53 -35.97
C SER A 1013 -5.35 -51.45 -37.19
N LYS A 1014 -4.45 -52.42 -37.38
CA LYS A 1014 -3.60 -52.52 -38.59
C LYS A 1014 -4.38 -52.77 -39.88
N LYS A 1015 -5.64 -53.20 -39.78
CA LYS A 1015 -6.57 -53.36 -40.91
C LYS A 1015 -7.54 -52.19 -41.07
N GLY A 1016 -7.37 -51.12 -40.28
CA GLY A 1016 -8.25 -49.94 -40.30
C GLY A 1016 -9.61 -50.18 -39.65
N ILE A 1017 -9.78 -51.29 -38.90
CA ILE A 1017 -11.01 -51.59 -38.17
C ILE A 1017 -10.86 -51.01 -36.76
N GLN A 1018 -11.77 -50.11 -36.37
CA GLN A 1018 -11.80 -49.56 -35.01
C GLN A 1018 -12.24 -50.64 -34.02
N ALA A 1019 -11.33 -51.03 -33.14
CA ALA A 1019 -11.53 -52.08 -32.15
C ALA A 1019 -11.11 -51.59 -30.76
N ILE A 1020 -12.06 -51.59 -29.82
CA ILE A 1020 -11.89 -51.02 -28.49
C ILE A 1020 -12.07 -52.14 -27.47
N ASP A 1021 -11.02 -52.45 -26.71
CA ASP A 1021 -11.11 -53.30 -25.53
C ASP A 1021 -11.87 -52.56 -24.43
N LEU A 1022 -13.07 -53.03 -24.09
CA LEU A 1022 -13.92 -52.46 -23.04
C LEU A 1022 -14.00 -53.32 -21.77
N GLY A 1023 -13.41 -54.51 -21.77
CA GLY A 1023 -13.34 -55.44 -20.62
C GLY A 1023 -14.50 -55.36 -19.63
N HIS A 1024 -14.24 -54.83 -18.43
CA HIS A 1024 -15.15 -54.90 -17.28
C HIS A 1024 -16.29 -53.87 -17.26
N ILE A 1025 -16.49 -53.11 -18.36
CA ILE A 1025 -17.41 -51.96 -18.35
C ILE A 1025 -18.84 -52.31 -17.94
N ASP A 1026 -19.36 -53.48 -18.33
CA ASP A 1026 -20.74 -53.84 -18.03
C ASP A 1026 -20.97 -54.05 -16.53
N SER A 1027 -20.03 -54.73 -15.84
CA SER A 1027 -20.12 -54.89 -14.39
C SER A 1027 -20.01 -53.56 -13.65
N GLU A 1028 -19.13 -52.67 -14.11
CA GLU A 1028 -18.96 -51.33 -13.55
C GLU A 1028 -20.19 -50.45 -13.74
N TYR A 1029 -20.84 -50.55 -14.90
CA TYR A 1029 -22.07 -49.81 -15.18
C TYR A 1029 -23.25 -50.31 -14.35
N GLU A 1030 -23.40 -51.63 -14.19
CA GLU A 1030 -24.42 -52.21 -13.29
C GLU A 1030 -24.21 -51.75 -11.84
N TRP A 1031 -22.98 -51.83 -11.33
CA TRP A 1031 -22.66 -51.35 -9.99
C TRP A 1031 -22.96 -49.86 -9.83
N PHE A 1032 -22.70 -49.05 -10.87
CA PHE A 1032 -23.08 -47.65 -10.90
C PHE A 1032 -24.59 -47.45 -10.83
N LYS A 1033 -25.38 -48.15 -11.66
CA LYS A 1033 -26.85 -48.06 -11.67
C LYS A 1033 -27.47 -48.52 -10.34
N MET A 1034 -26.83 -49.47 -9.67
CA MET A 1034 -27.24 -49.96 -8.35
C MET A 1034 -26.84 -49.03 -7.19
N GLY A 1035 -25.95 -48.06 -7.43
CA GLY A 1035 -25.32 -47.30 -6.34
C GLY A 1035 -24.45 -48.17 -5.43
N ALA A 1036 -23.87 -49.25 -5.96
CA ALA A 1036 -23.17 -50.26 -5.18
C ALA A 1036 -21.91 -49.69 -4.50
N THR A 1037 -21.74 -49.94 -3.20
CA THR A 1037 -20.57 -49.51 -2.44
C THR A 1037 -19.47 -50.59 -2.39
N SER A 1038 -19.80 -51.83 -2.71
CA SER A 1038 -18.89 -52.98 -2.83
C SER A 1038 -19.19 -53.80 -4.10
N LYS A 1039 -18.25 -54.66 -4.51
CA LYS A 1039 -18.39 -55.56 -5.68
C LYS A 1039 -19.50 -56.59 -5.40
N VAL A 1040 -20.55 -56.60 -6.22
CA VAL A 1040 -21.71 -57.50 -6.09
C VAL A 1040 -21.74 -58.51 -7.23
N LYS A 1041 -21.81 -59.82 -6.90
CA LYS A 1041 -21.95 -60.92 -7.88
C LYS A 1041 -23.36 -60.95 -8.49
N PHE A 1042 -23.46 -61.02 -9.81
CA PHE A 1042 -24.71 -61.20 -10.54
C PHE A 1042 -25.05 -62.67 -10.72
N SER A 1043 -26.34 -63.01 -10.59
CA SER A 1043 -26.83 -64.38 -10.74
C SER A 1043 -27.12 -64.78 -12.19
N HIS A 1044 -27.22 -63.82 -13.12
CA HIS A 1044 -27.74 -64.04 -14.48
C HIS A 1044 -26.71 -63.81 -15.60
N LYS A 1045 -25.49 -63.39 -15.25
CA LYS A 1045 -24.37 -63.17 -16.18
C LYS A 1045 -23.03 -63.13 -15.42
N HIS A 1046 -21.93 -63.16 -16.16
CA HIS A 1046 -20.58 -63.02 -15.62
C HIS A 1046 -20.44 -61.70 -14.86
N THR A 1047 -19.68 -61.72 -13.76
CA THR A 1047 -19.35 -60.53 -13.00
C THR A 1047 -17.83 -60.42 -12.90
N ALA A 1048 -17.28 -59.30 -13.37
CA ALA A 1048 -15.87 -59.01 -13.19
C ALA A 1048 -15.47 -59.14 -11.72
N GLU A 1049 -14.26 -59.64 -11.43
CA GLU A 1049 -13.72 -59.87 -10.07
C GLU A 1049 -14.31 -61.07 -9.32
N HIS A 1050 -15.44 -61.62 -9.76
CA HIS A 1050 -15.90 -62.96 -9.39
C HIS A 1050 -15.50 -63.95 -10.49
N ASN A 1051 -14.19 -64.12 -10.64
CA ASN A 1051 -13.49 -64.68 -11.80
C ASN A 1051 -13.85 -66.12 -12.24
N PHE A 1052 -14.80 -66.77 -11.57
CA PHE A 1052 -15.30 -68.10 -11.93
C PHE A 1052 -16.81 -68.04 -12.23
N ASP A 1053 -17.20 -68.50 -13.41
CA ASP A 1053 -18.60 -68.61 -13.87
C ASP A 1053 -19.37 -69.72 -13.12
N GLN A 1054 -19.50 -69.57 -11.81
CA GLN A 1054 -20.19 -70.52 -10.93
C GLN A 1054 -21.56 -69.96 -10.56
N GLU A 1055 -22.59 -70.82 -10.63
CA GLU A 1055 -23.97 -70.50 -10.20
C GLU A 1055 -24.68 -69.44 -11.06
N ILE A 1056 -24.30 -69.29 -12.34
CA ILE A 1056 -24.98 -68.41 -13.29
C ILE A 1056 -26.24 -69.10 -13.85
N GLN A 1057 -27.40 -68.44 -13.74
CA GLN A 1057 -28.67 -68.83 -14.34
C GLN A 1057 -29.02 -67.89 -15.48
N LEU A 1058 -28.74 -68.30 -16.71
CA LEU A 1058 -29.01 -67.49 -17.90
C LEU A 1058 -30.52 -67.35 -18.13
N VAL A 1059 -30.98 -66.11 -18.24
CA VAL A 1059 -32.37 -65.78 -18.59
C VAL A 1059 -32.50 -65.75 -20.12
N GLU A 1060 -33.58 -66.32 -20.65
CA GLU A 1060 -33.88 -66.27 -22.08
C GLU A 1060 -34.22 -64.83 -22.50
N ASP A 1061 -33.53 -64.33 -23.51
CA ASP A 1061 -33.67 -62.95 -24.00
C ASP A 1061 -33.70 -62.97 -25.54
N GLU A 1062 -34.89 -62.73 -26.10
CA GLU A 1062 -35.11 -62.76 -27.55
C GLU A 1062 -34.33 -61.68 -28.30
N ILE A 1063 -34.09 -60.52 -27.67
CA ILE A 1063 -33.35 -59.42 -28.29
C ILE A 1063 -31.89 -59.82 -28.39
N TYR A 1064 -31.30 -60.24 -27.27
CA TYR A 1064 -29.92 -60.74 -27.22
C TYR A 1064 -29.70 -61.88 -28.23
N ASN A 1065 -30.59 -62.86 -28.26
CA ASN A 1065 -30.46 -64.01 -29.17
C ASN A 1065 -30.51 -63.61 -30.66
N LYS A 1066 -31.29 -62.58 -31.03
CA LYS A 1066 -31.34 -62.04 -32.41
C LYS A 1066 -30.09 -61.26 -32.79
N GLN A 1067 -29.38 -60.69 -31.81
CA GLN A 1067 -28.13 -59.96 -32.03
C GLN A 1067 -26.95 -60.91 -32.28
N VAL A 1068 -27.02 -62.17 -31.85
CA VAL A 1068 -25.93 -63.14 -32.04
C VAL A 1068 -25.83 -63.58 -33.50
N VAL A 1069 -24.73 -63.19 -34.16
CA VAL A 1069 -24.45 -63.52 -35.57
C VAL A 1069 -23.53 -64.73 -35.71
N VAL A 1070 -22.66 -64.99 -34.72
CA VAL A 1070 -21.70 -66.11 -34.73
C VAL A 1070 -21.49 -66.63 -33.30
N ARG A 1071 -21.31 -67.95 -33.13
CA ARG A 1071 -20.83 -68.62 -31.91
C ARG A 1071 -19.60 -69.48 -32.25
N ILE A 1072 -18.51 -69.34 -31.49
CA ILE A 1072 -17.19 -69.94 -31.75
C ILE A 1072 -16.79 -70.93 -30.67
#